data_AF-A0A3G2T146-F1
#
_entry.id   AF-A0A3G2T146-F1
#
_cell.length_a   1.000
_cell.length_b   1.000
_cell.length_c   1.000
_cell.angle_alpha   90.00
_cell.angle_beta   90.00
_cell.angle_gamma   90.00
#
_symmetry.space_group_name_H-M   'P 1'
#
loop_
_entity.id
_entity.type
_entity.pdbx_description
1 polymer ?
#
loop_
_entity_poly.entity_id
_entity_poly.type
_entity_poly.pdbx_seq_one_letter_code
_entity_poly.pdbx_strand_id
1 'polypeptide(L)'
;MKNYKKGLLALAILSTMSLMAADDKTIYVNTFDDEDGTNPAKCSLREAIKAAELHQAYGGCSAGQIYSTVPNVIQLEAGEYKLSKELRPNSDVIINGREPGDYSRPDVLTNNYPATTKIKTSISGQGVSRIFNTIYDNKPSLTLKNLLLKDGSSLSDTNNNVGGAIYAGGTTTLTNVSILNSKAKNGGAIYLNDINSSLTMSYGVFDGNTADQGSVLGMTCLDNLDKTPRQIGISGVSFINNGSAESLSTFNFCGKPTASFTANTISNNTASSTQGSIIQFSQITPLGKVEFSNNSIITLHSNTIVNNSAWTTLLYGSNGSKRILHNILAYNQNGKSCRYADGDVSEVTNSGVVLAYNALTLAAGNDQCELASSLTKEGKDKTVDVSNISFSTLLYEREEPSESTGFMPMYFPKNLGTDKDLVDIGFVGCSQIDQRGVTRPVAENSSGSVDTANSCEIGSTEVLNLTADNLSATNSSVTKALASFQKELDIYNKLIADTTTNQDYIPYYKIQSENYSNLLKYTKSDQKYRTIFFDPFDPNLPAEIIIQDASGKAVREVKHLSTDNYTVTVKALGVGMLSNNKFDGKEDTRFHCEWNENLKKVLLWRTDDAPTPTGENEFCSYTLTLKNADPVISSTAYIVGSFINIPPTAADATLNIEAGSTKPLDVDLLKYADDDGDGDSAALTDKPNKPKFYVNSNGVELPIRISANLDPVVITSEQSGPCPGADSKYTCYGGKVQVKLRSTLDPFSYKFKYYVYDADGAASNEGIISLENSGTAANSPRVSGGGSFGWLSVMGLIGLAGYRRMKMNKKA
;
A
#
# COMPACT_ATOMS: atom_id res chain seq x y z
N MET A 1 8.32 -10.13 -6.65
CA MET A 1 8.56 -9.25 -5.48
C MET A 1 7.64 -8.02 -5.46
N LYS A 2 6.31 -8.19 -5.59
CA LYS A 2 5.34 -7.07 -5.52
C LYS A 2 4.35 -7.14 -4.34
N ASN A 3 4.25 -8.28 -3.63
CA ASN A 3 3.12 -8.50 -2.70
C ASN A 3 3.46 -8.55 -1.20
N TYR A 4 4.73 -8.43 -0.79
CA TYR A 4 5.12 -8.40 0.64
C TYR A 4 4.98 -7.02 1.33
N LYS A 5 3.93 -6.26 1.02
CA LYS A 5 3.66 -4.94 1.64
C LYS A 5 2.48 -4.93 2.63
N LYS A 6 1.81 -6.06 2.88
CA LYS A 6 0.71 -6.12 3.86
C LYS A 6 1.20 -6.02 5.31
N GLY A 7 2.33 -6.68 5.66
CA GLY A 7 2.91 -6.60 7.01
C GLY A 7 3.69 -5.31 7.31
N LEU A 8 4.35 -4.72 6.30
CA LEU A 8 5.17 -3.51 6.47
C LEU A 8 4.35 -2.23 6.63
N LEU A 9 3.13 -2.16 6.10
CA LEU A 9 2.25 -1.00 6.31
C LEU A 9 1.71 -0.95 7.75
N ALA A 10 1.38 -2.11 8.34
CA ALA A 10 0.95 -2.22 9.74
C ALA A 10 2.10 -1.92 10.73
N LEU A 11 3.32 -2.36 10.43
CA LEU A 11 4.52 -2.01 11.21
C LEU A 11 4.90 -0.53 11.10
N ALA A 12 4.65 0.13 9.95
CA ALA A 12 4.85 1.57 9.82
C ALA A 12 3.89 2.35 10.74
N ILE A 13 2.61 1.94 10.81
CA ILE A 13 1.61 2.54 11.71
C ILE A 13 1.96 2.28 13.19
N LEU A 14 2.46 1.09 13.53
CA LEU A 14 2.87 0.74 14.90
C LEU A 14 4.17 1.44 15.34
N SER A 15 5.14 1.60 14.44
CA SER A 15 6.39 2.32 14.74
C SER A 15 6.19 3.83 14.90
N THR A 16 5.09 4.38 14.37
CA THR A 16 4.73 5.80 14.60
C THR A 16 3.92 6.05 15.87
N MET A 17 3.30 5.03 16.47
CA MET A 17 2.41 5.23 17.63
C MET A 17 3.00 4.80 18.96
N SER A 18 4.10 4.04 18.99
CA SER A 18 4.78 3.69 20.24
C SER A 18 6.27 3.98 20.13
N LEU A 19 6.66 5.26 20.28
CA LEU A 19 7.95 5.74 20.83
C LEU A 19 8.20 7.25 20.66
N MET A 20 7.25 8.01 20.13
CA MET A 20 7.32 9.48 20.13
C MET A 20 6.17 10.07 20.93
N ALA A 21 6.31 10.11 22.26
CA ALA A 21 5.83 11.28 23.01
C ALA A 21 6.73 12.49 22.69
N ALA A 22 6.91 12.76 21.39
CA ALA A 22 7.50 13.97 20.86
C ALA A 22 6.32 14.84 20.46
N ASP A 23 6.12 15.92 21.22
CA ASP A 23 5.15 17.01 20.99
C ASP A 23 4.13 16.78 19.87
N ASP A 24 3.00 16.14 20.17
CA ASP A 24 1.86 16.14 19.25
C ASP A 24 1.42 17.59 19.01
N LYS A 25 1.59 18.05 17.76
CA LYS A 25 1.24 19.40 17.31
C LYS A 25 -0.09 19.42 16.55
N THR A 26 -0.90 18.37 16.66
CA THR A 26 -2.24 18.34 16.10
C THR A 26 -3.16 19.26 16.90
N ILE A 27 -3.99 20.04 16.20
CA ILE A 27 -5.04 20.85 16.82
C ILE A 27 -6.31 20.00 16.89
N TYR A 28 -6.67 19.55 18.08
CA TYR A 28 -7.88 18.75 18.30
C TYR A 28 -9.08 19.65 18.58
N VAL A 29 -10.10 19.56 17.72
CA VAL A 29 -11.37 20.26 17.90
C VAL A 29 -12.25 19.42 18.83
N ASN A 30 -12.71 20.02 19.93
CA ASN A 30 -13.41 19.31 21.00
C ASN A 30 -14.83 19.85 21.28
N THR A 31 -15.32 20.78 20.47
CA THR A 31 -16.71 21.25 20.50
C THR A 31 -17.31 21.36 19.10
N PHE A 32 -18.62 21.14 19.00
CA PHE A 32 -19.40 21.36 17.77
C PHE A 32 -19.93 22.80 17.66
N ASP A 33 -19.81 23.58 18.73
CA ASP A 33 -20.19 24.99 18.76
C ASP A 33 -19.31 25.80 17.79
N ASP A 34 -19.91 26.69 16.99
CA ASP A 34 -19.18 27.60 16.10
C ASP A 34 -18.78 28.86 16.87
N GLU A 35 -17.64 28.78 17.55
CA GLU A 35 -17.11 29.82 18.45
C GLU A 35 -15.98 30.64 17.80
N ASP A 36 -15.71 31.84 18.33
CA ASP A 36 -14.63 32.70 17.85
C ASP A 36 -14.00 33.47 19.03
N GLY A 37 -13.15 32.78 19.79
CA GLY A 37 -12.47 33.34 20.95
C GLY A 37 -13.36 33.52 22.19
N THR A 38 -14.54 32.88 22.19
CA THR A 38 -15.55 33.07 23.25
C THR A 38 -15.37 32.15 24.44
N ASN A 39 -14.75 30.98 24.25
CA ASN A 39 -14.59 29.97 25.30
C ASN A 39 -13.15 29.42 25.35
N PRO A 40 -12.35 29.76 26.37
CA PRO A 40 -10.96 29.31 26.46
C PRO A 40 -10.82 27.81 26.78
N ALA A 41 -11.90 27.10 27.11
CA ALA A 41 -11.88 25.68 27.43
C ALA A 41 -12.32 24.78 26.26
N LYS A 42 -12.91 25.37 25.21
CA LYS A 42 -13.43 24.63 24.05
C LYS A 42 -12.75 25.13 22.78
N CYS A 43 -12.24 24.20 21.99
CA CYS A 43 -11.65 24.46 20.70
C CYS A 43 -12.67 24.15 19.62
N SER A 44 -13.25 25.18 19.01
CA SER A 44 -14.14 25.04 17.85
C SER A 44 -13.35 24.92 16.53
N LEU A 45 -14.01 24.49 15.45
CA LEU A 45 -13.39 24.41 14.12
C LEU A 45 -12.90 25.78 13.62
N ARG A 46 -13.67 26.85 13.85
CA ARG A 46 -13.30 28.20 13.44
C ARG A 46 -12.06 28.69 14.19
N GLU A 47 -12.01 28.48 15.51
CA GLU A 47 -10.85 28.80 16.33
C GLU A 47 -9.64 27.97 15.94
N ALA A 48 -9.81 26.68 15.58
CA ALA A 48 -8.70 25.82 15.15
C ALA A 48 -8.07 26.33 13.86
N ILE A 49 -8.88 26.79 12.90
CA ILE A 49 -8.39 27.44 11.67
C ILE A 49 -7.66 28.74 12.01
N LYS A 50 -8.18 29.53 12.97
CA LYS A 50 -7.51 30.76 13.38
C LYS A 50 -6.18 30.51 14.10
N ALA A 51 -6.13 29.50 14.96
CA ALA A 51 -4.90 29.07 15.62
C ALA A 51 -3.86 28.57 14.59
N ALA A 52 -4.31 27.80 13.59
CA ALA A 52 -3.48 27.34 12.48
C ALA A 52 -2.92 28.49 11.60
N GLU A 53 -3.69 29.57 11.41
CA GLU A 53 -3.23 30.78 10.73
C GLU A 53 -2.16 31.51 11.55
N LEU A 54 -2.41 31.67 12.85
CA LEU A 54 -1.54 32.46 13.73
C LEU A 54 -0.28 31.70 14.17
N HIS A 55 -0.25 30.37 14.01
CA HIS A 55 0.75 29.48 14.63
C HIS A 55 0.86 29.71 16.15
N GLN A 56 -0.28 30.05 16.77
CA GLN A 56 -0.43 30.44 18.17
C GLN A 56 -1.76 29.95 18.69
N ALA A 57 -1.85 29.72 20.00
CA ALA A 57 -3.11 29.33 20.63
C ALA A 57 -4.16 30.44 20.45
N TYR A 58 -5.40 30.04 20.17
CA TYR A 58 -6.51 30.95 19.96
C TYR A 58 -7.82 30.31 20.45
N GLY A 59 -8.64 31.05 21.20
CA GLY A 59 -9.80 30.48 21.89
C GLY A 59 -9.38 29.36 22.84
N GLY A 60 -10.05 28.21 22.79
CA GLY A 60 -9.62 26.99 23.49
C GLY A 60 -8.68 26.08 22.69
N CYS A 61 -8.20 26.51 21.52
CA CYS A 61 -7.34 25.70 20.66
C CYS A 61 -5.85 25.85 20.96
N SER A 62 -5.09 24.76 20.80
CA SER A 62 -3.62 24.76 20.88
C SER A 62 -3.00 25.47 19.68
N ALA A 63 -1.72 25.86 19.80
CA ALA A 63 -0.99 26.57 18.74
C ALA A 63 -0.67 25.73 17.50
N GLY A 64 -0.80 24.41 17.60
CA GLY A 64 -0.36 23.47 16.56
C GLY A 64 1.13 23.61 16.22
N GLN A 65 1.43 23.61 14.92
CA GLN A 65 2.77 23.82 14.37
C GLN A 65 3.24 25.26 14.59
N ILE A 66 4.49 25.43 15.02
CA ILE A 66 5.08 26.75 15.32
C ILE A 66 5.65 27.41 14.06
N TYR A 67 6.04 26.62 13.06
CA TYR A 67 6.67 27.11 11.83
C TYR A 67 5.67 27.18 10.68
N SER A 68 5.63 28.32 9.99
CA SER A 68 4.76 28.56 8.83
C SER A 68 5.12 27.75 7.58
N THR A 69 6.25 27.05 7.58
CA THR A 69 6.67 26.16 6.49
C THR A 69 6.06 24.76 6.59
N VAL A 70 5.39 24.43 7.70
CA VAL A 70 4.76 23.14 7.92
C VAL A 70 3.25 23.34 8.05
N PRO A 71 2.42 22.65 7.24
CA PRO A 71 0.98 22.79 7.34
C PRO A 71 0.48 22.31 8.70
N ASN A 72 -0.49 23.03 9.25
CA ASN A 72 -1.17 22.62 10.47
C ASN A 72 -2.12 21.45 10.19
N VAL A 73 -2.22 20.52 11.15
CA VAL A 73 -3.17 19.40 11.11
C VAL A 73 -4.26 19.66 12.14
N ILE A 74 -5.51 19.71 11.67
CA ILE A 74 -6.70 19.84 12.50
C ILE A 74 -7.43 18.49 12.50
N GLN A 75 -7.67 17.93 13.68
CA GLN A 75 -8.42 16.69 13.86
C GLN A 75 -9.80 16.99 14.43
N LEU A 76 -10.84 16.54 13.72
CA LEU A 76 -12.23 16.68 14.12
C LEU A 76 -12.76 15.39 14.77
N GLU A 77 -13.73 15.57 15.66
CA GLU A 77 -14.49 14.48 16.25
C GLU A 77 -15.65 14.04 15.33
N ALA A 78 -16.21 12.86 15.61
CA ALA A 78 -17.42 12.40 14.94
C ALA A 78 -18.60 13.28 15.33
N GLY A 79 -19.35 13.78 14.35
CA GLY A 79 -20.46 14.70 14.59
C GLY A 79 -20.70 15.69 13.46
N GLU A 80 -21.47 16.74 13.75
CA GLU A 80 -21.84 17.78 12.79
C GLU A 80 -21.42 19.16 13.30
N TYR A 81 -20.55 19.83 12.53
CA TYR A 81 -20.12 21.20 12.74
C TYR A 81 -20.99 22.15 11.92
N LYS A 82 -21.78 23.00 12.57
CA LYS A 82 -22.73 23.91 11.91
C LYS A 82 -22.17 25.32 11.84
N LEU A 83 -21.91 25.80 10.63
CA LEU A 83 -21.28 27.11 10.43
C LEU A 83 -22.33 28.22 10.33
N SER A 84 -22.08 29.31 11.05
CA SER A 84 -22.82 30.57 10.93
C SER A 84 -22.23 31.48 9.84
N LYS A 85 -20.95 31.30 9.54
CA LYS A 85 -20.16 32.06 8.55
C LYS A 85 -19.10 31.17 7.91
N GLU A 86 -18.62 31.56 6.74
CA GLU A 86 -17.56 30.82 6.05
C GLU A 86 -16.27 30.75 6.86
N LEU A 87 -15.52 29.67 6.64
CA LEU A 87 -14.17 29.49 7.15
C LEU A 87 -13.17 30.06 6.15
N ARG A 88 -12.21 30.84 6.65
CA ARG A 88 -11.23 31.55 5.82
C ARG A 88 -9.78 31.17 6.20
N PRO A 89 -9.32 29.96 5.87
CA PRO A 89 -7.91 29.62 6.05
C PRO A 89 -7.01 30.63 5.33
N ASN A 90 -5.95 31.08 6.01
CA ASN A 90 -4.93 31.96 5.44
C ASN A 90 -3.50 31.41 5.62
N SER A 91 -3.38 30.13 6.00
CA SER A 91 -2.16 29.31 6.00
C SER A 91 -2.52 27.89 5.52
N ASP A 92 -1.52 27.16 5.04
CA ASP A 92 -1.70 25.78 4.57
C ASP A 92 -2.25 24.89 5.68
N VAL A 93 -3.34 24.17 5.40
CA VAL A 93 -4.05 23.39 6.42
C VAL A 93 -4.51 22.03 5.92
N ILE A 94 -4.38 21.04 6.80
CA ILE A 94 -4.92 19.69 6.65
C ILE A 94 -6.02 19.52 7.70
N ILE A 95 -7.25 19.22 7.26
CA ILE A 95 -8.39 18.98 8.14
C ILE A 95 -8.86 17.53 7.96
N ASN A 96 -8.75 16.76 9.03
CA ASN A 96 -9.16 15.37 9.08
C ASN A 96 -10.48 15.25 9.86
N GLY A 97 -11.49 14.65 9.24
CA GLY A 97 -12.62 14.09 9.97
C GLY A 97 -12.20 12.91 10.84
N ARG A 98 -13.09 12.44 11.70
CA ARG A 98 -12.88 11.21 12.45
C ARG A 98 -12.74 10.04 11.49
N GLU A 99 -11.71 9.23 11.68
CA GLU A 99 -11.46 8.05 10.85
C GLU A 99 -12.70 7.13 10.78
N PRO A 100 -13.21 6.85 9.57
CA PRO A 100 -14.36 5.98 9.39
C PRO A 100 -13.93 4.51 9.34
N GLY A 101 -13.21 4.03 10.36
CA GLY A 101 -12.77 2.64 10.49
C GLY A 101 -13.49 1.86 11.61
N ASP A 102 -13.55 0.55 11.44
CA ASP A 102 -13.90 -0.47 12.45
C ASP A 102 -12.79 -1.54 12.50
N TYR A 103 -12.02 -1.54 13.57
CA TYR A 103 -10.87 -2.45 13.76
C TYR A 103 -11.26 -3.83 14.30
N SER A 104 -12.55 -4.10 14.54
CA SER A 104 -13.02 -5.40 15.02
C SER A 104 -13.15 -6.45 13.92
N ARG A 105 -13.15 -6.03 12.66
CA ARG A 105 -13.34 -6.90 11.50
C ARG A 105 -12.57 -6.37 10.28
N PRO A 106 -12.25 -7.24 9.30
CA PRO A 106 -11.64 -6.81 8.06
C PRO A 106 -12.66 -6.15 7.13
N ASP A 107 -12.17 -5.26 6.27
CA ASP A 107 -12.91 -4.59 5.21
C ASP A 107 -13.42 -5.58 4.16
N VAL A 108 -14.68 -5.41 3.73
CA VAL A 108 -15.33 -6.36 2.82
C VAL A 108 -14.78 -6.34 1.39
N LEU A 109 -14.02 -5.30 1.00
CA LEU A 109 -13.42 -5.19 -0.33
C LEU A 109 -11.95 -5.60 -0.33
N THR A 110 -11.20 -5.24 0.71
CA THR A 110 -9.75 -5.46 0.75
C THR A 110 -9.31 -6.63 1.63
N ASN A 111 -10.22 -7.19 2.45
CA ASN A 111 -9.93 -8.17 3.51
C ASN A 111 -8.87 -7.70 4.51
N ASN A 112 -8.74 -6.39 4.70
CA ASN A 112 -7.74 -5.80 5.56
C ASN A 112 -8.37 -4.93 6.65
N TYR A 113 -7.63 -4.69 7.74
CA TYR A 113 -8.10 -3.86 8.84
C TYR A 113 -7.66 -2.38 8.65
N PRO A 114 -8.45 -1.42 9.14
CA PRO A 114 -9.82 -1.59 9.65
C PRO A 114 -10.84 -1.78 8.51
N ALA A 115 -12.02 -2.33 8.83
CA ALA A 115 -13.16 -2.26 7.93
C ALA A 115 -13.59 -0.81 7.72
N THR A 116 -13.81 -0.43 6.46
CA THR A 116 -14.32 0.90 6.14
C THR A 116 -15.76 1.03 6.63
N THR A 117 -16.10 2.19 7.18
CA THR A 117 -17.46 2.57 7.60
C THR A 117 -17.88 3.87 6.93
N LYS A 118 -19.12 4.32 7.16
CA LYS A 118 -19.59 5.62 6.65
C LYS A 118 -18.78 6.77 7.28
N ILE A 119 -18.60 7.85 6.53
CA ILE A 119 -18.00 9.11 7.05
C ILE A 119 -18.74 9.53 8.32
N LYS A 120 -17.97 9.78 9.39
CA LYS A 120 -18.51 10.08 10.74
C LYS A 120 -18.56 11.56 11.07
N THR A 121 -17.89 12.41 10.28
CA THR A 121 -17.78 13.85 10.52
C THR A 121 -18.35 14.67 9.38
N SER A 122 -19.17 15.66 9.70
CA SER A 122 -19.78 16.56 8.73
C SER A 122 -19.61 18.03 9.09
N ILE A 123 -19.48 18.89 8.08
CA ILE A 123 -19.46 20.34 8.20
C ILE A 123 -20.61 20.89 7.35
N SER A 124 -21.54 21.60 7.98
CA SER A 124 -22.73 22.15 7.32
C SER A 124 -22.67 23.67 7.20
N GLY A 125 -22.90 24.18 5.98
CA GLY A 125 -23.13 25.61 5.73
C GLY A 125 -24.59 26.04 5.97
N GLN A 126 -25.47 25.10 6.36
CA GLN A 126 -26.87 25.31 6.72
C GLN A 126 -27.72 26.01 5.64
N GLY A 127 -27.27 26.01 4.38
CA GLY A 127 -27.89 26.71 3.26
C GLY A 127 -27.69 28.24 3.28
N VAL A 128 -27.00 28.78 4.27
CA VAL A 128 -26.85 30.22 4.50
C VAL A 128 -25.42 30.72 4.34
N SER A 129 -24.43 29.82 4.34
CA SER A 129 -23.01 30.17 4.22
C SER A 129 -22.23 29.21 3.34
N ARG A 130 -21.22 29.76 2.65
CA ARG A 130 -20.15 28.98 2.04
C ARG A 130 -19.33 28.31 3.15
N ILE A 131 -18.77 27.13 2.89
CA ILE A 131 -18.03 26.40 3.92
C ILE A 131 -16.58 26.90 3.99
N PHE A 132 -15.82 26.79 2.89
CA PHE A 132 -14.42 27.19 2.82
C PHE A 132 -14.18 28.26 1.76
N ASN A 133 -13.33 29.23 2.11
CA ASN A 133 -12.87 30.26 1.21
C ASN A 133 -11.36 30.49 1.41
N THR A 134 -10.55 30.14 0.41
CA THR A 134 -9.10 30.28 0.43
C THR A 134 -8.58 31.32 -0.56
N ILE A 135 -9.39 32.28 -1.02
CA ILE A 135 -8.95 33.31 -1.96
C ILE A 135 -8.29 34.54 -1.31
N TYR A 136 -8.15 34.54 0.01
CA TYR A 136 -7.52 35.63 0.78
C TYR A 136 -5.99 35.59 0.69
N ASP A 137 -5.33 36.67 1.13
CA ASP A 137 -3.94 37.10 0.85
C ASP A 137 -2.91 36.01 0.49
N ASN A 138 -2.85 34.90 1.24
CA ASN A 138 -1.84 33.85 1.04
C ASN A 138 -2.25 32.71 0.10
N LYS A 139 -3.53 32.64 -0.28
CA LYS A 139 -4.13 31.60 -1.15
C LYS A 139 -3.68 30.18 -0.76
N PRO A 140 -3.90 29.77 0.50
CA PRO A 140 -3.28 28.57 1.03
C PRO A 140 -3.80 27.30 0.38
N SER A 141 -3.00 26.24 0.51
CA SER A 141 -3.45 24.89 0.22
C SER A 141 -4.46 24.40 1.25
N LEU A 142 -5.46 23.66 0.78
CA LEU A 142 -6.52 23.07 1.59
C LEU A 142 -6.56 21.56 1.35
N THR A 143 -6.26 20.78 2.36
CA THR A 143 -6.39 19.32 2.32
C THR A 143 -7.50 18.88 3.26
N LEU A 144 -8.51 18.19 2.72
CA LEU A 144 -9.65 17.66 3.47
C LEU A 144 -9.68 16.14 3.38
N LYS A 145 -9.85 15.44 4.51
CA LYS A 145 -9.91 13.98 4.55
C LYS A 145 -11.06 13.47 5.40
N ASN A 146 -11.82 12.48 4.91
CA ASN A 146 -12.90 11.81 5.64
C ASN A 146 -13.99 12.77 6.13
N LEU A 147 -14.48 13.65 5.24
CA LEU A 147 -15.43 14.71 5.58
C LEU A 147 -16.66 14.71 4.69
N LEU A 148 -17.80 15.00 5.29
CA LEU A 148 -19.03 15.34 4.60
C LEU A 148 -19.24 16.86 4.65
N LEU A 149 -19.10 17.54 3.51
CA LEU A 149 -19.48 18.94 3.39
C LEU A 149 -20.92 19.00 2.89
N LYS A 150 -21.82 19.66 3.61
CA LYS A 150 -23.24 19.70 3.19
C LYS A 150 -23.86 21.07 3.32
N ASP A 151 -24.84 21.34 2.47
CA ASP A 151 -25.67 22.53 2.50
C ASP A 151 -24.83 23.83 2.43
N GLY A 152 -23.66 23.81 1.79
CA GLY A 152 -22.87 25.01 1.53
C GLY A 152 -23.57 25.93 0.52
N SER A 153 -23.65 27.23 0.78
CA SER A 153 -24.33 28.18 -0.10
C SER A 153 -23.64 29.53 -0.18
N SER A 154 -23.30 29.98 -1.39
CA SER A 154 -22.82 31.34 -1.63
C SER A 154 -23.86 32.26 -2.27
N LEU A 155 -25.13 31.85 -2.34
CA LEU A 155 -26.20 32.65 -2.96
C LEU A 155 -26.51 33.96 -2.21
N SER A 156 -26.14 34.03 -0.93
CA SER A 156 -26.25 35.23 -0.09
C SER A 156 -25.01 36.13 -0.13
N ASP A 157 -23.94 35.74 -0.85
CA ASP A 157 -22.68 36.49 -0.93
C ASP A 157 -22.80 37.65 -1.93
N THR A 158 -22.92 38.88 -1.42
CA THR A 158 -23.07 40.07 -2.28
C THR A 158 -21.85 40.37 -3.15
N ASN A 159 -20.69 39.79 -2.86
CA ASN A 159 -19.45 40.08 -3.57
C ASN A 159 -19.15 39.02 -4.63
N ASN A 160 -19.33 37.74 -4.32
CA ASN A 160 -19.01 36.64 -5.23
C ASN A 160 -19.89 35.39 -4.99
N ASN A 161 -20.94 35.21 -5.78
CA ASN A 161 -21.85 34.04 -5.76
C ASN A 161 -21.20 32.76 -6.36
N VAL A 162 -20.02 32.38 -5.88
CA VAL A 162 -19.26 31.24 -6.42
C VAL A 162 -18.84 30.27 -5.33
N GLY A 163 -18.68 28.99 -5.68
CA GLY A 163 -18.15 27.95 -4.78
C GLY A 163 -19.05 27.72 -3.57
N GLY A 164 -20.15 26.98 -3.71
CA GLY A 164 -21.11 26.81 -2.61
C GLY A 164 -20.52 26.13 -1.39
N ALA A 165 -19.72 25.08 -1.57
CA ALA A 165 -18.91 24.51 -0.50
C ALA A 165 -17.52 25.15 -0.43
N ILE A 166 -16.80 25.19 -1.55
CA ILE A 166 -15.38 25.59 -1.59
C ILE A 166 -15.16 26.65 -2.66
N TYR A 167 -14.62 27.81 -2.23
CA TYR A 167 -14.03 28.80 -3.11
C TYR A 167 -12.51 28.78 -2.96
N ALA A 168 -11.82 28.19 -3.94
CA ALA A 168 -10.40 27.85 -3.83
C ALA A 168 -9.51 28.89 -4.54
N GLY A 169 -8.48 29.39 -3.82
CA GLY A 169 -7.39 30.20 -4.38
C GLY A 169 -6.07 29.44 -4.58
N GLY A 170 -5.85 28.38 -3.81
CA GLY A 170 -4.66 27.53 -3.84
C GLY A 170 -4.94 26.06 -4.15
N THR A 171 -3.95 25.20 -3.96
CA THR A 171 -4.08 23.75 -4.18
C THR A 171 -5.11 23.13 -3.24
N THR A 172 -6.11 22.46 -3.78
CA THR A 172 -7.16 21.78 -3.01
C THR A 172 -7.08 20.28 -3.20
N THR A 173 -6.94 19.52 -2.11
CA THR A 173 -6.90 18.06 -2.11
C THR A 173 -8.03 17.50 -1.26
N LEU A 174 -8.87 16.66 -1.86
CA LEU A 174 -10.01 16.01 -1.22
C LEU A 174 -9.82 14.50 -1.25
N THR A 175 -9.78 13.85 -0.08
CA THR A 175 -9.65 12.39 0.02
C THR A 175 -10.78 11.81 0.87
N ASN A 176 -11.63 10.98 0.26
CA ASN A 176 -12.84 10.48 0.90
C ASN A 176 -13.70 11.63 1.44
N VAL A 177 -13.98 12.60 0.56
CA VAL A 177 -14.79 13.79 0.89
C VAL A 177 -16.01 13.80 0.00
N SER A 178 -17.17 13.99 0.63
CA SER A 178 -18.44 14.11 -0.07
C SER A 178 -18.97 15.53 0.04
N ILE A 179 -19.48 16.11 -1.05
CA ILE A 179 -20.10 17.43 -1.06
C ILE A 179 -21.56 17.29 -1.49
N LEU A 180 -22.48 17.59 -0.57
CA LEU A 180 -23.92 17.39 -0.78
C LEU A 180 -24.69 18.71 -0.75
N ASN A 181 -25.64 18.85 -1.68
CA ASN A 181 -26.63 19.92 -1.71
C ASN A 181 -26.05 21.35 -1.71
N SER A 182 -24.83 21.54 -2.21
CA SER A 182 -24.22 22.87 -2.27
C SER A 182 -24.75 23.71 -3.43
N LYS A 183 -24.86 25.02 -3.20
CA LYS A 183 -25.50 25.96 -4.13
C LYS A 183 -24.65 27.21 -4.35
N ALA A 184 -24.50 27.59 -5.61
CA ALA A 184 -23.84 28.84 -6.02
C ALA A 184 -24.38 29.29 -7.37
N LYS A 185 -23.99 30.48 -7.83
CA LYS A 185 -24.22 30.88 -9.23
C LYS A 185 -23.27 30.14 -10.17
N ASN A 186 -22.00 30.05 -9.78
CA ASN A 186 -20.98 29.26 -10.51
C ASN A 186 -20.21 28.35 -9.55
N GLY A 187 -19.97 27.10 -9.94
CA GLY A 187 -19.25 26.16 -9.06
C GLY A 187 -20.08 25.79 -7.85
N GLY A 188 -21.18 25.05 -8.05
CA GLY A 188 -22.13 24.72 -6.99
C GLY A 188 -21.46 24.05 -5.79
N ALA A 189 -20.63 23.04 -6.04
CA ALA A 189 -19.75 22.48 -5.02
C ALA A 189 -18.44 23.29 -4.90
N ILE A 190 -17.68 23.40 -5.99
CA ILE A 190 -16.32 23.95 -5.98
C ILE A 190 -16.16 25.00 -7.08
N TYR A 191 -15.52 26.12 -6.74
CA TYR A 191 -15.07 27.10 -7.71
C TYR A 191 -13.57 27.37 -7.56
N LEU A 192 -12.81 27.20 -8.65
CA LEU A 192 -11.37 27.45 -8.68
C LEU A 192 -11.07 28.87 -9.19
N ASN A 193 -10.27 29.61 -8.44
CA ASN A 193 -9.87 30.98 -8.76
C ASN A 193 -8.35 31.12 -8.66
N ASP A 194 -7.77 32.06 -9.42
CA ASP A 194 -6.35 32.39 -9.41
C ASP A 194 -5.42 31.36 -10.09
N ILE A 195 -4.18 31.77 -10.41
CA ILE A 195 -3.22 31.01 -11.22
C ILE A 195 -2.71 29.73 -10.55
N ASN A 196 -2.74 29.68 -9.21
CA ASN A 196 -2.13 28.60 -8.41
C ASN A 196 -3.12 27.51 -7.97
N SER A 197 -4.41 27.75 -8.17
CA SER A 197 -5.44 26.80 -7.76
C SER A 197 -5.44 25.55 -8.63
N SER A 198 -5.43 24.42 -7.95
CA SER A 198 -5.53 23.08 -8.54
C SER A 198 -6.49 22.23 -7.71
N LEU A 199 -6.96 21.13 -8.28
CA LEU A 199 -7.91 20.23 -7.62
C LEU A 199 -7.48 18.78 -7.78
N THR A 200 -7.34 18.08 -6.65
CA THR A 200 -7.20 16.62 -6.61
C THR A 200 -8.32 16.04 -5.78
N MET A 201 -9.08 15.09 -6.33
CA MET A 201 -10.15 14.38 -5.65
C MET A 201 -9.92 12.87 -5.74
N SER A 202 -10.04 12.18 -4.61
CA SER A 202 -9.93 10.73 -4.55
C SER A 202 -10.98 10.17 -3.61
N TYR A 203 -11.93 9.43 -4.17
CA TYR A 203 -13.09 8.86 -3.47
C TYR A 203 -14.05 9.90 -2.85
N GLY A 204 -15.32 9.53 -2.77
CA GLY A 204 -16.40 10.36 -2.21
C GLY A 204 -17.56 10.58 -3.17
N VAL A 205 -18.56 11.32 -2.70
CA VAL A 205 -19.84 11.51 -3.41
C VAL A 205 -20.17 13.00 -3.52
N PHE A 206 -20.46 13.44 -4.73
CA PHE A 206 -20.96 14.77 -5.04
C PHE A 206 -22.41 14.63 -5.48
N ASP A 207 -23.34 14.98 -4.60
CA ASP A 207 -24.78 14.73 -4.78
C ASP A 207 -25.60 16.02 -4.62
N GLY A 208 -26.55 16.24 -5.54
CA GLY A 208 -27.53 17.32 -5.41
C GLY A 208 -26.96 18.75 -5.48
N ASN A 209 -25.70 18.93 -5.91
CA ASN A 209 -25.11 20.27 -6.02
C ASN A 209 -25.69 21.00 -7.22
N THR A 210 -25.94 22.31 -7.10
CA THR A 210 -26.61 23.10 -8.14
C THR A 210 -25.91 24.43 -8.38
N ALA A 211 -25.76 24.80 -9.65
CA ALA A 211 -25.38 26.14 -10.09
C ALA A 211 -25.91 26.46 -11.50
N ASP A 212 -25.88 27.74 -11.88
CA ASP A 212 -26.18 28.16 -13.26
C ASP A 212 -25.11 27.58 -14.19
N GLN A 213 -23.82 27.67 -13.81
CA GLN A 213 -22.71 27.05 -14.53
C GLN A 213 -21.81 26.25 -13.58
N GLY A 214 -21.45 25.04 -13.97
CA GLY A 214 -20.59 24.18 -13.18
C GLY A 214 -21.23 23.78 -11.85
N SER A 215 -22.33 23.02 -11.88
CA SER A 215 -23.03 22.57 -10.66
C SER A 215 -22.12 21.82 -9.68
N VAL A 216 -21.09 21.14 -10.18
CA VAL A 216 -20.01 20.58 -9.37
C VAL A 216 -18.78 21.49 -9.41
N LEU A 217 -18.28 21.79 -10.61
CA LEU A 217 -17.01 22.50 -10.78
C LEU A 217 -17.14 23.67 -11.75
N GLY A 218 -16.78 24.87 -11.26
CA GLY A 218 -16.54 26.07 -12.06
C GLY A 218 -15.12 26.61 -11.85
N MET A 219 -14.67 27.48 -12.75
CA MET A 219 -13.34 28.09 -12.65
C MET A 219 -13.26 29.45 -13.36
N THR A 220 -12.29 30.28 -12.96
CA THR A 220 -11.88 31.44 -13.76
C THR A 220 -11.15 30.99 -15.03
N CYS A 221 -11.46 31.66 -16.14
CA CYS A 221 -10.88 31.34 -17.45
C CYS A 221 -9.61 32.16 -17.74
N LEU A 222 -9.58 33.39 -17.25
CA LEU A 222 -8.49 34.34 -17.39
C LEU A 222 -8.06 34.82 -16.01
N ASP A 223 -6.77 34.74 -15.73
CA ASP A 223 -6.13 35.33 -14.56
C ASP A 223 -4.89 36.08 -15.07
N ASN A 224 -4.68 37.31 -14.59
CA ASN A 224 -3.61 38.20 -15.09
C ASN A 224 -3.62 38.41 -16.62
N LEU A 225 -4.82 38.50 -17.21
CA LEU A 225 -5.06 38.66 -18.66
C LEU A 225 -4.65 37.45 -19.54
N ASP A 226 -4.24 36.34 -18.94
CA ASP A 226 -3.84 35.12 -19.64
C ASP A 226 -4.79 33.95 -19.34
N LYS A 227 -4.90 33.01 -20.29
CA LYS A 227 -5.67 31.77 -20.10
C LYS A 227 -5.05 30.92 -19.01
N THR A 228 -5.77 30.75 -17.91
CA THR A 228 -5.22 30.16 -16.69
C THR A 228 -4.94 28.66 -16.86
N PRO A 229 -3.72 28.18 -16.61
CA PRO A 229 -3.43 26.76 -16.53
C PRO A 229 -4.04 26.16 -15.26
N ARG A 230 -4.70 25.01 -15.36
CA ARG A 230 -5.29 24.31 -14.21
C ARG A 230 -4.94 22.83 -14.23
N GLN A 231 -4.50 22.28 -13.12
CA GLN A 231 -4.34 20.84 -12.96
C GLN A 231 -5.52 20.28 -12.16
N ILE A 232 -6.24 19.32 -12.74
CA ILE A 232 -7.45 18.73 -12.15
C ILE A 232 -7.33 17.20 -12.26
N GLY A 233 -7.26 16.50 -11.13
CA GLY A 233 -7.21 15.04 -11.05
C GLY A 233 -8.37 14.49 -10.23
N ILE A 234 -9.15 13.58 -10.80
CA ILE A 234 -10.37 13.05 -10.18
C ILE A 234 -10.38 11.54 -10.34
N SER A 235 -10.35 10.82 -9.22
CA SER A 235 -10.26 9.36 -9.23
C SER A 235 -11.26 8.72 -8.26
N GLY A 236 -12.01 7.72 -8.72
CA GLY A 236 -12.89 6.94 -7.86
C GLY A 236 -14.06 7.73 -7.25
N VAL A 237 -14.52 8.81 -7.88
CA VAL A 237 -15.57 9.70 -7.34
C VAL A 237 -16.92 9.41 -8.00
N SER A 238 -18.00 9.62 -7.25
CA SER A 238 -19.37 9.58 -7.79
C SER A 238 -19.98 10.97 -7.90
N PHE A 239 -20.46 11.34 -9.08
CA PHE A 239 -21.18 12.58 -9.34
C PHE A 239 -22.61 12.26 -9.72
N ILE A 240 -23.52 12.47 -8.77
CA ILE A 240 -24.90 12.00 -8.84
C ILE A 240 -25.87 13.17 -8.65
N ASN A 241 -26.98 13.19 -9.40
CA ASN A 241 -28.06 14.17 -9.26
C ASN A 241 -27.62 15.66 -9.22
N ASN A 242 -26.49 16.02 -9.82
CA ASN A 242 -26.04 17.42 -9.81
C ASN A 242 -26.69 18.21 -10.94
N GLY A 243 -26.98 19.47 -10.67
CA GLY A 243 -27.60 20.41 -11.59
C GLY A 243 -29.11 20.26 -11.70
N SER A 244 -29.70 21.07 -12.58
CA SER A 244 -31.13 21.15 -12.83
C SER A 244 -31.40 21.44 -14.31
N ALA A 245 -32.67 21.48 -14.72
CA ALA A 245 -33.04 21.85 -16.08
C ALA A 245 -32.58 23.28 -16.47
N GLU A 246 -32.31 24.15 -15.49
CA GLU A 246 -31.80 25.51 -15.70
C GLU A 246 -30.27 25.58 -15.71
N SER A 247 -29.60 24.53 -15.25
CA SER A 247 -28.14 24.48 -15.24
C SER A 247 -27.58 24.37 -16.65
N LEU A 248 -26.52 25.11 -16.93
CA LEU A 248 -25.83 25.09 -18.21
C LEU A 248 -24.70 24.07 -18.22
N SER A 249 -24.16 23.72 -17.05
CA SER A 249 -23.18 22.64 -16.94
C SER A 249 -23.04 22.03 -15.54
N THR A 250 -22.52 20.80 -15.49
CA THR A 250 -22.07 20.16 -14.24
C THR A 250 -20.59 20.43 -14.00
N PHE A 251 -19.76 20.25 -15.03
CA PHE A 251 -18.35 20.63 -15.07
C PHE A 251 -18.14 21.69 -16.15
N ASN A 252 -17.64 22.86 -15.76
CA ASN A 252 -17.46 24.01 -16.65
C ASN A 252 -15.96 24.31 -16.83
N PHE A 253 -15.38 23.86 -17.95
CA PHE A 253 -13.95 24.01 -18.21
C PHE A 253 -13.65 25.20 -19.14
N CYS A 254 -12.76 26.08 -18.68
CA CYS A 254 -12.24 27.18 -19.47
C CYS A 254 -10.79 27.51 -19.09
N GLY A 255 -10.14 28.43 -19.82
CA GLY A 255 -8.71 28.72 -19.70
C GLY A 255 -7.85 27.66 -20.42
N LYS A 256 -6.86 27.10 -19.73
CA LYS A 256 -5.97 26.03 -20.21
C LYS A 256 -5.96 24.85 -19.22
N PRO A 257 -7.09 24.14 -19.04
CA PRO A 257 -7.18 23.03 -18.09
C PRO A 257 -6.48 21.77 -18.59
N THR A 258 -5.87 21.04 -17.66
CA THR A 258 -5.41 19.66 -17.78
C THR A 258 -6.22 18.83 -16.77
N ALA A 259 -7.25 18.15 -17.26
CA ALA A 259 -8.19 17.38 -16.44
C ALA A 259 -8.05 15.87 -16.69
N SER A 260 -8.07 15.08 -15.61
CA SER A 260 -8.11 13.62 -15.67
C SER A 260 -9.22 13.08 -14.78
N PHE A 261 -10.10 12.26 -15.37
CA PHE A 261 -11.15 11.53 -14.70
C PHE A 261 -10.86 10.04 -14.86
N THR A 262 -10.58 9.36 -13.75
CA THR A 262 -10.24 7.94 -13.71
C THR A 262 -11.22 7.17 -12.83
N ALA A 263 -11.80 6.08 -13.32
CA ALA A 263 -12.64 5.19 -12.49
C ALA A 263 -13.81 5.89 -11.77
N ASN A 264 -14.47 6.86 -12.42
CA ASN A 264 -15.60 7.61 -11.81
C ASN A 264 -16.95 7.14 -12.33
N THR A 265 -17.99 7.30 -11.50
CA THR A 265 -19.40 7.25 -11.94
C THR A 265 -19.93 8.67 -12.10
N ILE A 266 -20.44 9.02 -13.28
CA ILE A 266 -21.12 10.29 -13.58
C ILE A 266 -22.53 9.96 -14.06
N SER A 267 -23.53 10.12 -13.20
CA SER A 267 -24.87 9.64 -13.50
C SER A 267 -25.99 10.49 -12.93
N ASN A 268 -27.16 10.49 -13.58
CA ASN A 268 -28.35 11.23 -13.14
C ASN A 268 -28.13 12.75 -13.00
N ASN A 269 -27.05 13.30 -13.55
CA ASN A 269 -26.83 14.74 -13.55
C ASN A 269 -27.75 15.38 -14.60
N THR A 270 -28.23 16.58 -14.30
CA THR A 270 -29.17 17.30 -15.15
C THR A 270 -28.61 18.66 -15.55
N ALA A 271 -28.73 18.97 -16.84
CA ALA A 271 -28.53 20.31 -17.39
C ALA A 271 -29.65 20.60 -18.41
N SER A 272 -29.72 21.83 -18.89
CA SER A 272 -30.67 22.24 -19.91
C SER A 272 -30.63 21.33 -21.14
N SER A 273 -31.80 20.83 -21.55
CA SER A 273 -31.95 19.93 -22.71
C SER A 273 -31.75 20.63 -24.06
N THR A 274 -31.73 21.96 -24.09
CA THR A 274 -31.58 22.75 -25.33
C THR A 274 -30.18 23.35 -25.49
N GLN A 275 -29.49 23.63 -24.38
CA GLN A 275 -28.21 24.36 -24.42
C GLN A 275 -27.18 23.93 -23.35
N GLY A 276 -27.55 23.01 -22.45
CA GLY A 276 -26.70 22.59 -21.32
C GLY A 276 -25.82 21.39 -21.64
N SER A 277 -24.70 21.27 -20.94
CA SER A 277 -23.81 20.11 -21.07
C SER A 277 -23.26 19.62 -19.74
N ILE A 278 -23.27 18.31 -19.49
CA ILE A 278 -22.73 17.76 -18.24
C ILE A 278 -21.23 18.07 -18.12
N ILE A 279 -20.45 17.78 -19.16
CA ILE A 279 -19.03 18.09 -19.29
C ILE A 279 -18.87 19.08 -20.44
N GLN A 280 -18.66 20.36 -20.12
CA GLN A 280 -18.36 21.40 -21.10
C GLN A 280 -16.84 21.48 -21.32
N PHE A 281 -16.34 21.07 -22.49
CA PHE A 281 -14.91 21.10 -22.82
C PHE A 281 -14.68 21.60 -24.27
N SER A 282 -15.09 22.83 -24.55
CA SER A 282 -15.03 23.42 -25.89
C SER A 282 -14.84 24.94 -25.84
N GLN A 283 -14.34 25.52 -26.93
CA GLN A 283 -14.32 26.98 -27.10
C GLN A 283 -15.70 27.52 -27.49
N ILE A 284 -16.44 26.79 -28.32
CA ILE A 284 -17.77 27.16 -28.80
C ILE A 284 -18.81 26.43 -27.95
N THR A 285 -19.79 27.16 -27.47
CA THR A 285 -20.95 26.63 -26.74
C THR A 285 -22.23 27.23 -27.32
N PRO A 286 -23.42 26.67 -27.01
CA PRO A 286 -24.70 27.30 -27.35
C PRO A 286 -24.85 28.74 -26.84
N LEU A 287 -24.09 29.12 -25.79
CA LEU A 287 -24.11 30.44 -25.19
C LEU A 287 -23.12 31.42 -25.84
N GLY A 288 -22.33 30.94 -26.81
CA GLY A 288 -21.27 31.71 -27.46
C GLY A 288 -19.87 31.18 -27.13
N LYS A 289 -18.87 32.04 -27.37
CA LYS A 289 -17.46 31.69 -27.21
C LYS A 289 -17.02 31.80 -25.75
N VAL A 290 -16.30 30.81 -25.28
CA VAL A 290 -15.65 30.75 -23.97
C VAL A 290 -14.14 30.87 -24.16
N GLU A 291 -13.46 31.52 -23.22
CA GLU A 291 -12.00 31.58 -23.21
C GLU A 291 -11.41 30.18 -23.00
N PHE A 292 -10.90 29.58 -24.07
CA PHE A 292 -10.43 28.19 -24.06
C PHE A 292 -9.14 28.06 -24.89
N SER A 293 -8.18 27.28 -24.41
CA SER A 293 -6.86 27.11 -25.02
C SER A 293 -6.80 25.90 -25.95
N ASN A 294 -5.95 25.98 -26.99
CA ASN A 294 -5.60 24.80 -27.80
C ASN A 294 -4.74 23.79 -27.04
N ASN A 295 -4.15 24.20 -25.91
CA ASN A 295 -3.31 23.34 -25.08
C ASN A 295 -4.07 22.68 -23.93
N SER A 296 -5.40 22.80 -23.90
CA SER A 296 -6.24 22.14 -22.91
C SER A 296 -6.23 20.62 -23.13
N ILE A 297 -6.29 19.84 -22.07
CA ILE A 297 -6.31 18.38 -22.11
C ILE A 297 -7.43 17.87 -21.20
N ILE A 298 -8.23 16.93 -21.70
CA ILE A 298 -9.12 16.10 -20.87
C ILE A 298 -8.84 14.64 -21.15
N THR A 299 -8.67 13.86 -20.08
CA THR A 299 -8.58 12.40 -20.12
C THR A 299 -9.76 11.83 -19.35
N LEU A 300 -10.59 11.05 -20.04
CA LEU A 300 -11.61 10.20 -19.46
C LEU A 300 -11.10 8.76 -19.58
N HIS A 301 -10.75 8.15 -18.46
CA HIS A 301 -10.21 6.79 -18.40
C HIS A 301 -11.03 5.89 -17.48
N SER A 302 -11.62 4.82 -18.01
CA SER A 302 -12.37 3.85 -17.21
C SER A 302 -13.52 4.48 -16.42
N ASN A 303 -14.31 5.38 -17.01
CA ASN A 303 -15.47 5.99 -16.32
C ASN A 303 -16.78 5.34 -16.77
N THR A 304 -17.79 5.35 -15.88
CA THR A 304 -19.17 5.03 -16.22
C THR A 304 -20.01 6.31 -16.25
N ILE A 305 -20.38 6.74 -17.45
CA ILE A 305 -21.07 8.01 -17.73
C ILE A 305 -22.42 7.73 -18.41
N VAL A 306 -23.45 7.54 -17.60
CA VAL A 306 -24.75 7.01 -18.03
C VAL A 306 -25.92 7.72 -17.33
N ASN A 307 -27.12 7.67 -17.89
CA ASN A 307 -28.35 8.23 -17.31
C ASN A 307 -28.28 9.73 -16.96
N ASN A 308 -27.41 10.51 -17.61
CA ASN A 308 -27.43 11.96 -17.47
C ASN A 308 -28.46 12.57 -18.44
N SER A 309 -29.02 13.73 -18.12
CA SER A 309 -30.02 14.42 -18.93
C SER A 309 -29.55 15.84 -19.27
N ALA A 310 -29.20 16.07 -20.54
CA ALA A 310 -28.74 17.37 -21.04
C ALA A 310 -28.85 17.44 -22.56
N TRP A 311 -28.64 18.62 -23.16
CA TRP A 311 -28.47 18.73 -24.61
C TRP A 311 -27.29 17.90 -25.12
N THR A 312 -26.20 17.84 -24.35
CA THR A 312 -25.12 16.87 -24.56
C THR A 312 -24.46 16.47 -23.24
N THR A 313 -23.95 15.25 -23.14
CA THR A 313 -23.17 14.83 -21.97
C THR A 313 -21.74 15.36 -22.06
N LEU A 314 -21.02 15.04 -23.13
CA LEU A 314 -19.71 15.64 -23.44
C LEU A 314 -19.85 16.65 -24.59
N LEU A 315 -19.58 17.93 -24.33
CA LEU A 315 -19.41 18.95 -25.37
C LEU A 315 -17.93 19.12 -25.65
N TYR A 316 -17.51 18.93 -26.91
CA TYR A 316 -16.11 19.06 -27.30
C TYR A 316 -15.95 19.79 -28.65
N GLY A 317 -14.82 20.46 -28.85
CA GLY A 317 -14.46 21.12 -30.12
C GLY A 317 -13.13 20.62 -30.68
N SER A 318 -12.61 21.29 -31.71
CA SER A 318 -11.30 21.04 -32.31
C SER A 318 -10.14 21.43 -31.38
N ASN A 319 -10.35 22.41 -30.49
CA ASN A 319 -9.34 22.84 -29.54
C ASN A 319 -9.02 21.74 -28.51
N GLY A 320 -7.76 21.66 -28.10
CA GLY A 320 -7.32 20.76 -27.02
C GLY A 320 -7.27 19.29 -27.41
N SER A 321 -6.70 18.49 -26.50
CA SER A 321 -6.60 17.03 -26.62
C SER A 321 -7.67 16.36 -25.75
N LYS A 322 -8.41 15.41 -26.33
CA LYS A 322 -9.44 14.62 -25.63
C LYS A 322 -9.02 13.15 -25.70
N ARG A 323 -8.73 12.52 -24.57
CA ARG A 323 -8.44 11.08 -24.49
C ARG A 323 -9.64 10.39 -23.87
N ILE A 324 -10.32 9.55 -24.64
CA ILE A 324 -11.53 8.83 -24.23
C ILE A 324 -11.18 7.34 -24.30
N LEU A 325 -10.85 6.75 -23.15
CA LEU A 325 -10.26 5.42 -23.02
C LEU A 325 -11.07 4.56 -22.04
N HIS A 326 -11.53 3.38 -22.45
CA HIS A 326 -12.17 2.39 -21.55
C HIS A 326 -13.44 2.89 -20.84
N ASN A 327 -14.13 3.90 -21.36
CA ASN A 327 -15.33 4.45 -20.72
C ASN A 327 -16.61 3.80 -21.26
N ILE A 328 -17.64 3.77 -20.42
CA ILE A 328 -19.03 3.72 -20.87
C ILE A 328 -19.51 5.16 -20.97
N LEU A 329 -19.81 5.62 -22.19
CA LEU A 329 -20.38 6.95 -22.46
C LEU A 329 -21.54 6.77 -23.43
N ALA A 330 -22.66 6.34 -22.86
CA ALA A 330 -23.89 5.95 -23.55
C ALA A 330 -25.06 6.01 -22.56
N TYR A 331 -26.27 5.73 -23.04
CA TYR A 331 -27.51 5.70 -22.27
C TYR A 331 -27.79 7.03 -21.54
N ASN A 332 -27.40 8.15 -22.14
CA ASN A 332 -27.75 9.48 -21.69
C ASN A 332 -29.04 9.95 -22.39
N GLN A 333 -29.83 10.74 -21.68
CA GLN A 333 -31.21 11.08 -22.03
C GLN A 333 -31.31 12.53 -22.53
N ASN A 334 -32.38 12.81 -23.29
CA ASN A 334 -32.76 14.16 -23.75
C ASN A 334 -31.75 14.90 -24.66
N GLY A 335 -30.68 14.23 -25.11
CA GLY A 335 -29.66 14.80 -25.98
C GLY A 335 -28.65 13.77 -26.45
N LYS A 336 -27.41 14.20 -26.70
CA LYS A 336 -26.32 13.36 -27.23
C LYS A 336 -25.34 12.94 -26.13
N SER A 337 -24.72 11.76 -26.22
CA SER A 337 -23.63 11.40 -25.31
C SER A 337 -22.37 12.21 -25.57
N CYS A 338 -22.08 12.51 -26.84
CA CYS A 338 -21.00 13.42 -27.23
C CYS A 338 -21.46 14.30 -28.38
N ARG A 339 -21.08 15.57 -28.36
CA ARG A 339 -21.40 16.53 -29.40
C ARG A 339 -20.20 17.36 -29.79
N TYR A 340 -19.96 17.47 -31.08
CA TYR A 340 -18.96 18.34 -31.65
C TYR A 340 -19.51 19.77 -31.77
N ALA A 341 -18.77 20.74 -31.25
CA ALA A 341 -19.22 22.12 -31.12
C ALA A 341 -18.96 22.99 -32.35
N ASP A 342 -18.00 22.62 -33.21
CA ASP A 342 -17.44 23.53 -34.22
C ASP A 342 -18.05 23.33 -35.62
N GLY A 343 -19.22 22.72 -35.73
CA GLY A 343 -19.95 22.52 -37.00
C GLY A 343 -20.32 21.07 -37.26
N ASP A 344 -20.31 20.67 -38.53
CA ASP A 344 -20.62 19.29 -38.94
C ASP A 344 -19.41 18.36 -38.69
N VAL A 345 -19.58 17.40 -37.77
CA VAL A 345 -18.52 16.45 -37.41
C VAL A 345 -18.10 15.53 -38.57
N SER A 346 -18.97 15.35 -39.58
CA SER A 346 -18.69 14.48 -40.73
C SER A 346 -17.61 15.02 -41.65
N GLU A 347 -17.39 16.34 -41.62
CA GLU A 347 -16.35 17.04 -42.39
C GLU A 347 -15.00 17.11 -41.65
N VAL A 348 -14.95 16.67 -40.39
CA VAL A 348 -13.78 16.79 -39.52
C VAL A 348 -12.82 15.63 -39.75
N THR A 349 -11.57 15.94 -40.11
CA THR A 349 -10.51 14.93 -40.26
C THR A 349 -9.70 14.73 -38.97
N ASN A 350 -9.57 15.78 -38.16
CA ASN A 350 -8.89 15.76 -36.86
C ASN A 350 -9.66 16.62 -35.84
N SER A 351 -10.26 15.96 -34.86
CA SER A 351 -10.97 16.60 -33.75
C SER A 351 -10.14 16.72 -32.47
N GLY A 352 -8.86 16.30 -32.48
CA GLY A 352 -8.02 16.21 -31.27
C GLY A 352 -8.44 15.10 -30.30
N VAL A 353 -9.28 14.16 -30.74
CA VAL A 353 -9.75 13.01 -29.96
C VAL A 353 -8.84 11.80 -30.18
N VAL A 354 -8.51 11.10 -29.09
CA VAL A 354 -7.90 9.76 -29.09
C VAL A 354 -8.89 8.82 -28.42
N LEU A 355 -9.21 7.72 -29.10
CA LEU A 355 -10.25 6.77 -28.70
C LEU A 355 -9.65 5.37 -28.54
N ALA A 356 -10.00 4.66 -27.47
CA ALA A 356 -9.64 3.24 -27.29
C ALA A 356 -10.63 2.51 -26.35
N TYR A 357 -11.15 1.35 -26.77
CA TYR A 357 -11.94 0.40 -25.97
C TYR A 357 -13.12 1.01 -25.21
N ASN A 358 -13.91 1.90 -25.82
CA ASN A 358 -15.08 2.48 -25.14
C ASN A 358 -16.36 1.72 -25.48
N ALA A 359 -17.42 1.94 -24.69
CA ALA A 359 -18.79 1.59 -25.05
C ALA A 359 -19.56 2.87 -25.39
N LEU A 360 -19.94 3.04 -26.66
CA LEU A 360 -20.55 4.26 -27.20
C LEU A 360 -21.78 3.95 -28.07
N THR A 361 -22.76 4.84 -28.06
CA THR A 361 -23.86 4.85 -29.04
C THR A 361 -23.39 5.56 -30.32
N LEU A 362 -23.10 4.81 -31.39
CA LEU A 362 -22.61 5.38 -32.66
C LEU A 362 -23.73 5.71 -33.67
N ALA A 363 -24.90 5.08 -33.54
CA ALA A 363 -26.02 5.32 -34.42
C ALA A 363 -26.53 6.77 -34.29
N ALA A 364 -26.97 7.34 -35.42
CA ALA A 364 -27.51 8.69 -35.45
C ALA A 364 -28.82 8.78 -34.65
N GLY A 365 -28.95 9.83 -33.83
CA GLY A 365 -30.17 10.10 -33.06
C GLY A 365 -29.90 10.64 -31.66
N ASN A 366 -30.83 10.37 -30.75
CA ASN A 366 -30.64 10.58 -29.32
C ASN A 366 -29.52 9.67 -28.81
N ASP A 367 -28.82 10.12 -27.78
CA ASP A 367 -27.69 9.45 -27.14
C ASP A 367 -26.45 9.24 -28.02
N GLN A 368 -26.49 9.60 -29.31
CA GLN A 368 -25.34 9.50 -30.20
C GLN A 368 -24.08 10.15 -29.60
N CYS A 369 -22.93 9.48 -29.68
CA CYS A 369 -21.63 10.09 -29.54
C CYS A 369 -21.13 10.52 -30.93
N GLU A 370 -21.28 11.81 -31.25
CA GLU A 370 -20.71 12.37 -32.48
C GLU A 370 -19.20 12.23 -32.45
N LEU A 371 -18.62 11.67 -33.52
CA LEU A 371 -17.19 11.46 -33.68
C LEU A 371 -16.81 11.68 -35.15
N ALA A 372 -15.58 12.17 -35.38
CA ALA A 372 -15.02 12.23 -36.72
C ALA A 372 -14.91 10.82 -37.30
N SER A 373 -15.32 10.63 -38.56
CA SER A 373 -15.38 9.31 -39.21
C SER A 373 -14.03 8.58 -39.26
N SER A 374 -12.93 9.33 -39.23
CA SER A 374 -11.56 8.78 -39.20
C SER A 374 -11.22 8.04 -37.91
N LEU A 375 -11.91 8.32 -36.79
CA LEU A 375 -11.58 7.78 -35.47
C LEU A 375 -12.01 6.32 -35.28
N THR A 376 -13.13 5.93 -35.90
CA THR A 376 -13.72 4.59 -35.78
C THR A 376 -13.52 3.75 -37.04
N LYS A 377 -12.88 4.33 -38.07
CA LYS A 377 -12.60 3.64 -39.33
C LYS A 377 -11.71 2.42 -39.09
N GLU A 378 -12.08 1.29 -39.71
CA GLU A 378 -11.36 0.00 -39.61
C GLU A 378 -11.37 -0.63 -38.20
N GLY A 379 -12.11 -0.08 -37.23
CA GLY A 379 -12.26 -0.66 -35.89
C GLY A 379 -10.97 -0.78 -35.06
N LYS A 380 -9.96 0.04 -35.38
CA LYS A 380 -8.65 0.03 -34.70
C LYS A 380 -8.72 0.52 -33.26
N ASP A 381 -9.70 1.35 -32.95
CA ASP A 381 -9.97 1.89 -31.63
C ASP A 381 -10.68 0.89 -30.71
N LYS A 382 -11.21 -0.22 -31.24
CA LYS A 382 -11.88 -1.29 -30.48
C LYS A 382 -13.08 -0.82 -29.65
N THR A 383 -13.72 0.29 -30.03
CA THR A 383 -14.98 0.72 -29.39
C THR A 383 -16.09 -0.28 -29.67
N VAL A 384 -16.82 -0.63 -28.62
CA VAL A 384 -18.06 -1.40 -28.66
C VAL A 384 -19.21 -0.45 -28.97
N ASP A 385 -19.83 -0.62 -30.14
CA ASP A 385 -21.07 0.08 -30.49
C ASP A 385 -22.26 -0.55 -29.74
N VAL A 386 -22.88 0.22 -28.84
CA VAL A 386 -23.99 -0.22 -27.99
C VAL A 386 -25.35 0.28 -28.46
N SER A 387 -25.44 0.87 -29.66
CA SER A 387 -26.66 1.54 -30.16
C SER A 387 -27.92 0.68 -30.17
N ASN A 388 -27.78 -0.64 -30.33
CA ASN A 388 -28.90 -1.59 -30.38
C ASN A 388 -28.93 -2.54 -29.17
N ILE A 389 -28.22 -2.20 -28.09
CA ILE A 389 -28.16 -3.01 -26.87
C ILE A 389 -28.83 -2.18 -25.77
N SER A 390 -29.81 -2.75 -25.07
CA SER A 390 -30.45 -2.05 -23.95
C SER A 390 -29.53 -1.90 -22.75
N PHE A 391 -29.67 -0.79 -22.02
CA PHE A 391 -28.93 -0.50 -20.78
C PHE A 391 -28.92 -1.69 -19.81
N SER A 392 -30.09 -2.28 -19.56
CA SER A 392 -30.27 -3.38 -18.61
C SER A 392 -29.62 -4.69 -19.07
N THR A 393 -29.21 -4.79 -20.33
CA THR A 393 -28.42 -5.92 -20.83
C THR A 393 -26.97 -5.77 -20.40
N LEU A 394 -26.37 -4.58 -20.54
CA LEU A 394 -24.95 -4.36 -20.27
C LEU A 394 -24.63 -4.04 -18.81
N LEU A 395 -25.54 -3.37 -18.10
CA LEU A 395 -25.30 -2.90 -16.74
C LEU A 395 -26.38 -3.41 -15.78
N TYR A 396 -25.97 -3.67 -14.54
CA TYR A 396 -26.92 -3.77 -13.42
C TYR A 396 -27.51 -2.38 -13.12
N GLU A 397 -28.64 -2.35 -12.40
CA GLU A 397 -29.12 -1.09 -11.83
C GLU A 397 -28.07 -0.49 -10.90
N ARG A 398 -28.15 0.82 -10.68
CA ARG A 398 -27.21 1.54 -9.83
C ARG A 398 -27.22 0.93 -8.43
N GLU A 399 -26.06 0.50 -7.94
CA GLU A 399 -25.91 0.07 -6.57
C GLU A 399 -25.82 1.31 -5.68
N GLU A 400 -26.53 1.28 -4.55
CA GLU A 400 -26.55 2.37 -3.59
C GLU A 400 -25.34 2.24 -2.64
N PRO A 401 -24.91 3.32 -1.96
CA PRO A 401 -23.75 3.29 -1.07
C PRO A 401 -23.82 2.20 0.01
N SER A 402 -22.85 1.29 -0.02
CA SER A 402 -22.70 0.17 0.93
C SER A 402 -21.22 -0.13 1.17
N GLU A 403 -20.91 -1.11 2.02
CA GLU A 403 -19.54 -1.59 2.20
C GLU A 403 -18.97 -2.22 0.91
N SER A 404 -19.79 -2.92 0.13
CA SER A 404 -19.41 -3.53 -1.16
C SER A 404 -19.12 -2.51 -2.27
N THR A 405 -19.53 -1.25 -2.09
CA THR A 405 -19.30 -0.17 -3.04
C THR A 405 -18.31 0.88 -2.54
N GLY A 406 -17.63 0.63 -1.41
CA GLY A 406 -16.77 1.63 -0.77
C GLY A 406 -17.53 2.89 -0.37
N PHE A 407 -18.82 2.74 -0.03
CA PHE A 407 -19.77 3.81 0.30
C PHE A 407 -20.01 4.82 -0.83
N MET A 408 -19.93 4.37 -2.08
CA MET A 408 -20.17 5.20 -3.26
C MET A 408 -21.21 4.56 -4.18
N PRO A 409 -22.10 5.34 -4.82
CA PRO A 409 -23.00 4.80 -5.81
C PRO A 409 -22.26 4.50 -7.12
N MET A 410 -22.56 3.35 -7.75
CA MET A 410 -21.87 2.91 -8.97
C MET A 410 -22.71 1.90 -9.77
N TYR A 411 -22.21 1.54 -10.96
CA TYR A 411 -22.79 0.52 -11.81
C TYR A 411 -21.76 -0.55 -12.08
N PHE A 412 -22.22 -1.80 -12.19
CA PHE A 412 -21.38 -2.93 -12.56
C PHE A 412 -21.76 -3.46 -13.94
N PRO A 413 -20.78 -3.80 -14.78
CA PRO A 413 -21.03 -4.49 -16.03
C PRO A 413 -21.54 -5.92 -15.80
N LYS A 414 -22.35 -6.37 -16.76
CA LYS A 414 -22.84 -7.75 -16.88
C LYS A 414 -21.94 -8.49 -17.87
N ASN A 415 -21.60 -9.71 -17.52
CA ASN A 415 -20.97 -10.65 -18.45
C ASN A 415 -22.06 -11.34 -19.27
N LEU A 416 -22.06 -11.13 -20.58
CA LEU A 416 -22.97 -11.71 -21.55
C LEU A 416 -22.42 -13.00 -22.19
N GLY A 417 -21.11 -13.23 -22.12
CA GLY A 417 -20.42 -14.29 -22.85
C GLY A 417 -20.36 -14.05 -24.36
N THR A 418 -20.23 -12.79 -24.80
CA THR A 418 -20.28 -12.39 -26.22
C THR A 418 -19.17 -11.41 -26.59
N ASP A 419 -18.97 -11.17 -27.89
CA ASP A 419 -18.04 -10.16 -28.41
C ASP A 419 -18.46 -8.70 -28.13
N LYS A 420 -19.63 -8.50 -27.50
CA LYS A 420 -20.17 -7.21 -27.05
C LYS A 420 -20.02 -7.00 -25.54
N ASP A 421 -19.26 -7.85 -24.87
CA ASP A 421 -19.01 -7.73 -23.44
C ASP A 421 -18.22 -6.48 -23.06
N LEU A 422 -18.55 -5.99 -21.88
CA LEU A 422 -17.80 -4.95 -21.17
C LEU A 422 -16.91 -5.54 -20.07
N VAL A 423 -17.00 -6.86 -19.85
CA VAL A 423 -16.25 -7.64 -18.86
C VAL A 423 -15.17 -8.42 -19.59
N ASP A 424 -13.97 -8.47 -19.01
CA ASP A 424 -12.84 -9.25 -19.52
C ASP A 424 -12.59 -9.09 -21.03
N ILE A 425 -12.38 -7.86 -21.50
CA ILE A 425 -12.28 -7.55 -22.95
C ILE A 425 -11.01 -8.08 -23.65
N GLY A 426 -10.19 -8.87 -22.98
CA GLY A 426 -8.96 -9.46 -23.51
C GLY A 426 -7.82 -8.47 -23.72
N PHE A 427 -7.87 -7.29 -23.09
CA PHE A 427 -6.86 -6.24 -23.21
C PHE A 427 -6.45 -5.67 -21.87
N VAL A 428 -5.22 -5.15 -21.82
CA VAL A 428 -4.60 -4.53 -20.64
C VAL A 428 -4.44 -3.04 -20.90
N GLY A 429 -5.05 -2.17 -20.09
CA GLY A 429 -5.01 -0.72 -20.36
C GLY A 429 -6.05 0.14 -19.66
N CYS A 430 -6.98 -0.45 -18.91
CA CYS A 430 -7.84 0.20 -17.94
C CYS A 430 -7.03 0.86 -16.81
N SER A 431 -7.73 1.59 -15.94
CA SER A 431 -7.12 2.13 -14.71
C SER A 431 -6.54 1.01 -13.85
N GLN A 432 -5.52 1.28 -13.03
CA GLN A 432 -4.91 0.24 -12.19
C GLN A 432 -5.81 -0.20 -11.02
N ILE A 433 -6.70 0.71 -10.61
CA ILE A 433 -7.72 0.48 -9.59
C ILE A 433 -9.08 0.87 -10.15
N ASP A 434 -10.12 0.18 -9.71
CA ASP A 434 -11.50 0.52 -9.99
C ASP A 434 -12.01 1.62 -9.03
N GLN A 435 -13.28 2.01 -9.17
CA GLN A 435 -13.88 3.07 -8.37
C GLN A 435 -13.85 2.81 -6.86
N ARG A 436 -13.90 1.54 -6.45
CA ARG A 436 -13.90 1.11 -5.05
C ARG A 436 -12.48 1.09 -4.45
N GLY A 437 -11.46 1.27 -5.29
CA GLY A 437 -10.05 1.10 -4.92
C GLY A 437 -9.57 -0.36 -5.02
N VAL A 438 -10.37 -1.24 -5.63
CA VAL A 438 -9.97 -2.62 -5.91
C VAL A 438 -8.98 -2.61 -7.08
N THR A 439 -7.85 -3.28 -6.93
CA THR A 439 -6.86 -3.39 -8.02
C THR A 439 -7.47 -4.17 -9.17
N ARG A 440 -7.33 -3.66 -10.39
CA ARG A 440 -7.74 -4.34 -11.62
C ARG A 440 -6.66 -5.33 -12.01
N PRO A 441 -6.83 -6.62 -11.71
CA PRO A 441 -5.77 -7.56 -11.89
C PRO A 441 -5.72 -7.98 -13.36
N VAL A 442 -4.56 -7.80 -13.98
CA VAL A 442 -4.23 -8.59 -15.17
C VAL A 442 -3.50 -9.82 -14.65
N ALA A 443 -4.23 -10.92 -14.54
CA ALA A 443 -3.63 -12.19 -14.16
C ALA A 443 -3.66 -13.12 -15.38
N GLU A 444 -2.47 -13.50 -15.85
CA GLU A 444 -2.33 -14.63 -16.76
C GLU A 444 -2.59 -15.90 -15.94
N ASN A 445 -3.85 -16.31 -15.93
CA ASN A 445 -4.28 -17.45 -15.12
C ASN A 445 -3.59 -18.74 -15.60
N SER A 446 -3.14 -19.48 -14.59
CA SER A 446 -3.46 -20.89 -14.32
C SER A 446 -3.20 -21.98 -15.37
N SER A 447 -2.88 -23.16 -14.86
CA SER A 447 -2.58 -24.35 -15.67
C SER A 447 -3.83 -25.15 -16.06
N GLY A 448 -5.01 -24.71 -15.63
CA GLY A 448 -6.31 -25.32 -15.89
C GLY A 448 -6.82 -25.04 -17.31
N SER A 449 -7.39 -26.05 -17.98
CA SER A 449 -7.90 -25.92 -19.35
C SER A 449 -9.22 -25.13 -19.47
N VAL A 450 -9.80 -24.68 -18.36
CA VAL A 450 -11.11 -24.02 -18.26
C VAL A 450 -11.04 -22.61 -17.65
N ASP A 451 -9.85 -22.18 -17.24
CA ASP A 451 -9.68 -20.92 -16.53
C ASP A 451 -9.50 -19.76 -17.52
N THR A 452 -10.23 -18.68 -17.31
CA THR A 452 -10.10 -17.43 -18.09
C THR A 452 -9.20 -16.44 -17.35
N ALA A 453 -8.31 -15.79 -18.09
CA ALA A 453 -7.49 -14.70 -17.56
C ALA A 453 -8.36 -13.47 -17.26
N ASN A 454 -8.14 -12.84 -16.11
CA ASN A 454 -8.72 -11.53 -15.83
C ASN A 454 -8.11 -10.49 -16.75
N SER A 455 -8.95 -9.71 -17.40
CA SER A 455 -8.55 -8.57 -18.22
C SER A 455 -9.48 -7.39 -17.95
N CYS A 456 -9.20 -6.24 -18.56
CA CYS A 456 -9.90 -5.01 -18.18
C CYS A 456 -11.41 -5.02 -18.44
N GLU A 457 -12.19 -4.54 -17.46
CA GLU A 457 -13.57 -4.08 -17.69
C GLU A 457 -13.63 -2.67 -18.31
N ILE A 458 -14.54 -2.46 -19.27
CA ILE A 458 -14.94 -1.11 -19.72
C ILE A 458 -15.88 -0.50 -18.66
N GLY A 459 -15.57 0.71 -18.19
CA GLY A 459 -16.33 1.40 -17.14
C GLY A 459 -15.54 1.55 -15.84
N SER A 460 -16.21 2.01 -14.78
CA SER A 460 -15.57 2.40 -13.51
C SER A 460 -15.29 1.27 -12.53
N THR A 461 -15.98 0.15 -12.63
CA THR A 461 -15.85 -1.01 -11.73
C THR A 461 -15.17 -2.18 -12.42
N GLU A 462 -14.52 -3.03 -11.63
CA GLU A 462 -14.00 -4.34 -12.04
C GLU A 462 -14.88 -5.46 -11.46
N VAL A 463 -14.92 -6.63 -12.09
CA VAL A 463 -15.50 -7.86 -11.50
C VAL A 463 -14.35 -8.80 -11.18
N LEU A 464 -14.16 -9.14 -9.90
CA LEU A 464 -13.09 -10.06 -9.53
C LEU A 464 -13.45 -11.51 -9.86
N ASN A 465 -12.72 -12.13 -10.80
CA ASN A 465 -12.79 -13.58 -10.97
C ASN A 465 -11.66 -14.29 -10.21
N LEU A 466 -12.00 -15.42 -9.59
CA LEU A 466 -11.05 -16.28 -8.88
C LEU A 466 -9.88 -16.64 -9.78
N THR A 467 -8.68 -16.32 -9.33
CA THR A 467 -7.44 -16.56 -10.07
C THR A 467 -6.37 -17.06 -9.11
N ALA A 468 -5.86 -18.24 -9.42
CA ALA A 468 -4.69 -18.81 -8.78
C ALA A 468 -3.45 -18.58 -9.66
N ASP A 469 -2.41 -18.01 -9.07
CA ASP A 469 -1.16 -17.68 -9.75
C ASP A 469 -0.08 -18.73 -9.52
N ASN A 470 0.79 -18.90 -10.52
CA ASN A 470 2.02 -19.69 -10.38
C ASN A 470 3.03 -18.93 -9.52
N LEU A 471 3.53 -19.58 -8.46
CA LEU A 471 4.29 -18.90 -7.42
C LEU A 471 5.52 -19.69 -7.03
N SER A 472 6.63 -19.00 -6.82
CA SER A 472 7.91 -19.61 -6.45
C SER A 472 8.26 -19.35 -5.00
N ALA A 473 8.76 -20.37 -4.31
CA ALA A 473 9.23 -20.28 -2.94
C ALA A 473 10.48 -21.14 -2.72
N THR A 474 11.36 -20.68 -1.84
CA THR A 474 12.53 -21.42 -1.36
C THR A 474 12.39 -21.64 0.13
N ASN A 475 12.84 -22.78 0.66
CA ASN A 475 12.81 -23.00 2.11
C ASN A 475 13.66 -21.95 2.82
N SER A 476 13.27 -21.63 4.04
CA SER A 476 13.96 -20.67 4.89
C SER A 476 14.15 -21.25 6.28
N SER A 477 15.04 -20.63 7.06
CA SER A 477 15.34 -21.06 8.43
C SER A 477 14.09 -21.03 9.31
N VAL A 478 13.68 -22.20 9.80
CA VAL A 478 12.51 -22.33 10.67
C VAL A 478 12.72 -21.66 12.02
N THR A 479 13.95 -21.69 12.56
CA THR A 479 14.29 -21.02 13.82
C THR A 479 14.15 -19.50 13.69
N LYS A 480 14.57 -18.91 12.55
CA LYS A 480 14.35 -17.49 12.26
C LYS A 480 12.86 -17.16 12.11
N ALA A 481 12.09 -18.02 11.45
CA ALA A 481 10.64 -17.83 11.31
C ALA A 481 9.93 -17.84 12.67
N LEU A 482 10.20 -18.86 13.50
CA LEU A 482 9.64 -18.98 14.85
C LEU A 482 10.03 -17.79 15.75
N ALA A 483 11.30 -17.36 15.70
CA ALA A 483 11.76 -16.18 16.43
C ALA A 483 11.03 -14.90 15.97
N SER A 484 10.78 -14.76 14.67
CA SER A 484 10.00 -13.64 14.13
C SER A 484 8.55 -13.68 14.63
N PHE A 485 7.90 -14.84 14.60
CA PHE A 485 6.53 -14.99 15.10
C PHE A 485 6.42 -14.69 16.60
N GLN A 486 7.38 -15.16 17.39
CA GLN A 486 7.43 -14.87 18.83
C GLN A 486 7.58 -13.37 19.08
N LYS A 487 8.48 -12.70 18.33
CA LYS A 487 8.67 -11.25 18.45
C LYS A 487 7.40 -10.47 18.15
N GLU A 488 6.70 -10.80 17.08
CA GLU A 488 5.42 -10.14 16.72
C GLU A 488 4.35 -10.42 17.79
N LEU A 489 4.23 -11.66 18.26
CA LEU A 489 3.33 -12.03 19.35
C LEU A 489 3.59 -11.20 20.63
N ASP A 490 4.85 -11.05 21.02
CA ASP A 490 5.25 -10.26 22.18
C ASP A 490 4.90 -8.77 22.02
N ILE A 491 5.08 -8.22 20.81
CA ILE A 491 4.68 -6.84 20.48
C ILE A 491 3.18 -6.67 20.68
N TYR A 492 2.35 -7.53 20.09
CA TYR A 492 0.89 -7.41 20.21
C TYR A 492 0.42 -7.60 21.65
N ASN A 493 0.97 -8.57 22.39
CA ASN A 493 0.63 -8.78 23.79
C ASN A 493 1.00 -7.58 24.67
N LYS A 494 2.13 -6.94 24.38
CA LYS A 494 2.52 -5.70 25.07
C LYS A 494 1.54 -4.56 24.78
N LEU A 495 1.15 -4.37 23.51
CA LEU A 495 0.19 -3.34 23.11
C LEU A 495 -1.20 -3.55 23.74
N ILE A 496 -1.64 -4.81 23.86
CA ILE A 496 -2.91 -5.18 24.51
C ILE A 496 -2.87 -4.85 26.01
N ALA A 497 -1.72 -5.06 26.67
CA ALA A 497 -1.56 -4.81 28.11
C ALA A 497 -1.35 -3.33 28.46
N ASP A 498 -0.95 -2.49 27.51
CA ASP A 498 -0.70 -1.06 27.72
C ASP A 498 -2.01 -0.26 27.78
N THR A 499 -2.27 0.38 28.93
CA THR A 499 -3.47 1.18 29.17
C THR A 499 -3.53 2.48 28.35
N THR A 500 -2.41 2.90 27.76
CA THR A 500 -2.33 4.11 26.90
C THR A 500 -2.66 3.81 25.45
N THR A 501 -2.74 2.53 25.06
CA THR A 501 -3.13 2.11 23.72
C THR A 501 -4.54 2.58 23.39
N ASN A 502 -4.71 3.12 22.18
CA ASN A 502 -6.03 3.45 21.66
C ASN A 502 -6.93 2.22 21.67
N GLN A 503 -8.04 2.31 22.42
CA GLN A 503 -8.97 1.20 22.64
C GLN A 503 -9.60 0.68 21.34
N ASP A 504 -9.69 1.52 20.31
CA ASP A 504 -10.17 1.11 18.99
C ASP A 504 -9.29 0.00 18.38
N TYR A 505 -7.99 -0.04 18.65
CA TYR A 505 -7.06 -1.02 18.03
C TYR A 505 -6.98 -2.36 18.76
N ILE A 506 -7.50 -2.43 20.00
CA ILE A 506 -7.40 -3.62 20.84
C ILE A 506 -8.02 -4.87 20.19
N PRO A 507 -9.21 -4.81 19.55
CA PRO A 507 -9.77 -5.95 18.83
C PRO A 507 -8.80 -6.51 17.77
N TYR A 508 -8.21 -5.65 16.93
CA TYR A 508 -7.25 -6.04 15.92
C TYR A 508 -6.00 -6.69 16.53
N TYR A 509 -5.44 -6.12 17.60
CA TYR A 509 -4.25 -6.69 18.24
C TYR A 509 -4.51 -8.08 18.83
N LYS A 510 -5.71 -8.33 19.37
CA LYS A 510 -6.08 -9.68 19.85
C LYS A 510 -6.10 -10.70 18.71
N ILE A 511 -6.66 -10.32 17.56
CA ILE A 511 -6.70 -11.17 16.36
C ILE A 511 -5.28 -11.46 15.86
N GLN A 512 -4.40 -10.45 15.82
CA GLN A 512 -3.00 -10.67 15.43
C GLN A 512 -2.23 -11.53 16.43
N SER A 513 -2.42 -11.31 17.73
CA SER A 513 -1.84 -12.14 18.79
C SER A 513 -2.25 -13.61 18.62
N GLU A 514 -3.52 -13.90 18.38
CA GLU A 514 -3.99 -15.26 18.11
C GLU A 514 -3.37 -15.85 16.83
N ASN A 515 -3.30 -15.07 15.75
CA ASN A 515 -2.67 -15.50 14.49
C ASN A 515 -1.20 -15.89 14.70
N TYR A 516 -0.40 -15.04 15.35
CA TYR A 516 1.02 -15.34 15.59
C TYR A 516 1.22 -16.48 16.62
N SER A 517 0.32 -16.61 17.60
CA SER A 517 0.31 -17.75 18.51
C SER A 517 0.09 -19.07 17.78
N ASN A 518 -0.89 -19.12 16.85
CA ASN A 518 -1.15 -20.28 16.02
C ASN A 518 0.01 -20.59 15.06
N LEU A 519 0.56 -19.57 14.39
CA LEU A 519 1.73 -19.73 13.53
C LEU A 519 2.91 -20.33 14.30
N LEU A 520 3.20 -19.83 15.51
CA LEU A 520 4.27 -20.37 16.36
C LEU A 520 4.00 -21.83 16.74
N LYS A 521 2.80 -22.11 17.26
CA LYS A 521 2.41 -23.44 17.74
C LYS A 521 2.51 -24.49 16.63
N TYR A 522 1.86 -24.25 15.50
CA TYR A 522 1.74 -25.25 14.45
C TYR A 522 2.96 -25.32 13.54
N THR A 523 3.70 -24.22 13.33
CA THR A 523 4.98 -24.29 12.60
C THR A 523 5.96 -25.16 13.38
N LYS A 524 5.97 -25.05 14.71
CA LYS A 524 6.81 -25.87 15.57
C LYS A 524 6.43 -27.35 15.56
N SER A 525 5.13 -27.68 15.58
CA SER A 525 4.67 -29.08 15.63
C SER A 525 4.69 -29.78 14.27
N ASP A 526 4.44 -29.03 13.19
CA ASP A 526 4.12 -29.61 11.88
C ASP A 526 5.27 -29.48 10.88
N GLN A 527 6.34 -28.75 11.23
CA GLN A 527 7.56 -28.71 10.41
C GLN A 527 8.12 -30.11 10.14
N LYS A 528 8.65 -30.26 8.94
CA LYS A 528 9.51 -31.35 8.46
C LYS A 528 10.91 -30.79 8.16
N TYR A 529 11.80 -31.67 7.74
CA TYR A 529 13.10 -31.27 7.20
C TYR A 529 12.95 -30.38 5.95
N ARG A 530 13.55 -29.19 5.99
CA ARG A 530 13.56 -28.13 4.99
C ARG A 530 12.18 -27.72 4.47
N THR A 531 11.20 -27.67 5.35
CA THR A 531 9.82 -27.37 4.94
C THR A 531 9.69 -25.99 4.30
N ILE A 532 9.02 -25.92 3.16
CA ILE A 532 8.50 -24.68 2.61
C ILE A 532 7.07 -24.52 3.10
N PHE A 533 6.80 -23.42 3.81
CA PHE A 533 5.46 -23.03 4.23
C PHE A 533 4.91 -21.99 3.26
N PHE A 534 3.84 -22.34 2.56
CA PHE A 534 3.29 -21.50 1.50
C PHE A 534 1.85 -21.10 1.79
N ASP A 535 1.51 -19.81 1.63
CA ASP A 535 0.15 -19.31 1.79
C ASP A 535 -0.57 -19.24 0.43
N PRO A 536 -1.56 -20.09 0.16
CA PRO A 536 -2.27 -20.04 -1.11
C PRO A 536 -3.32 -18.91 -1.17
N PHE A 537 -3.54 -18.14 -0.10
CA PHE A 537 -4.55 -17.08 -0.07
C PHE A 537 -3.97 -15.67 -0.22
N ASP A 538 -2.72 -15.44 0.20
CA ASP A 538 -2.11 -14.11 0.12
C ASP A 538 -1.87 -13.54 -1.31
N PRO A 539 -1.41 -14.35 -2.28
CA PRO A 539 -1.00 -13.85 -3.60
C PRO A 539 -2.08 -13.94 -4.68
N ASN A 540 -3.19 -14.62 -4.40
CA ASN A 540 -4.23 -14.96 -5.37
C ASN A 540 -5.42 -13.99 -5.30
N LEU A 541 -6.31 -14.05 -6.29
CA LEU A 541 -7.48 -13.16 -6.36
C LEU A 541 -8.75 -13.92 -5.97
N PRO A 542 -9.62 -13.32 -5.13
CA PRO A 542 -10.89 -13.92 -4.76
C PRO A 542 -11.91 -13.87 -5.89
N ALA A 543 -12.95 -14.71 -5.80
CA ALA A 543 -14.18 -14.55 -6.56
C ALA A 543 -15.04 -13.42 -5.98
N GLU A 544 -15.66 -12.63 -6.86
CA GLU A 544 -16.76 -11.74 -6.54
C GLU A 544 -18.06 -12.33 -7.13
N ILE A 545 -19.02 -12.60 -6.24
CA ILE A 545 -20.30 -13.21 -6.62
C ILE A 545 -21.45 -12.25 -6.39
N ILE A 546 -22.60 -12.56 -6.98
CA ILE A 546 -23.85 -11.85 -6.73
C ILE A 546 -24.69 -12.68 -5.78
N ILE A 547 -25.09 -12.07 -4.66
CA ILE A 547 -26.02 -12.66 -3.68
C ILE A 547 -27.29 -11.81 -3.62
N GLN A 548 -28.34 -12.36 -3.02
CA GLN A 548 -29.54 -11.60 -2.67
C GLN A 548 -29.41 -11.10 -1.24
N ASP A 549 -29.55 -9.79 -1.03
CA ASP A 549 -29.61 -9.23 0.32
C ASP A 549 -30.94 -9.56 1.02
N ALA A 550 -31.11 -9.11 2.26
CA ALA A 550 -32.32 -9.36 3.04
C ALA A 550 -33.61 -8.78 2.41
N SER A 551 -33.48 -7.86 1.47
CA SER A 551 -34.60 -7.27 0.70
C SER A 551 -34.85 -7.97 -0.63
N GLY A 552 -34.04 -8.99 -0.97
CA GLY A 552 -34.10 -9.66 -2.28
C GLY A 552 -33.50 -8.84 -3.41
N LYS A 553 -32.61 -7.88 -3.09
CA LYS A 553 -31.84 -7.13 -4.09
C LYS A 553 -30.51 -7.85 -4.34
N ALA A 554 -30.15 -7.95 -5.62
CA ALA A 554 -28.84 -8.42 -6.03
C ALA A 554 -27.75 -7.45 -5.55
N VAL A 555 -26.84 -7.94 -4.71
CA VAL A 555 -25.67 -7.20 -4.22
C VAL A 555 -24.41 -8.01 -4.49
N ARG A 556 -23.30 -7.31 -4.73
CA ARG A 556 -22.01 -7.97 -4.96
C ARG A 556 -21.30 -8.24 -3.64
N GLU A 557 -20.71 -9.42 -3.56
CA GLU A 557 -19.93 -9.85 -2.41
C GLU A 557 -18.60 -10.44 -2.87
N VAL A 558 -17.51 -9.88 -2.36
CA VAL A 558 -16.17 -10.45 -2.56
C VAL A 558 -16.00 -11.61 -1.57
N LYS A 559 -15.91 -12.83 -2.09
CA LYS A 559 -15.61 -14.02 -1.30
C LYS A 559 -14.11 -14.08 -1.10
N HIS A 560 -13.63 -13.42 -0.04
CA HIS A 560 -12.21 -13.36 0.26
C HIS A 560 -11.59 -14.74 0.48
N LEU A 561 -10.36 -14.89 -0.01
CA LEU A 561 -9.58 -16.12 0.10
C LEU A 561 -9.32 -16.45 1.58
N SER A 562 -9.96 -17.51 2.04
CA SER A 562 -9.89 -18.01 3.41
C SER A 562 -10.32 -19.47 3.46
N THR A 563 -10.01 -20.15 4.56
CA THR A 563 -10.53 -21.50 4.85
C THR A 563 -12.04 -21.54 4.98
N ASP A 564 -12.68 -20.42 5.29
CA ASP A 564 -14.13 -20.37 5.47
C ASP A 564 -14.83 -20.40 4.11
N ASN A 565 -14.29 -19.64 3.15
CA ASN A 565 -14.87 -19.50 1.81
C ASN A 565 -14.36 -20.53 0.80
N TYR A 566 -13.14 -21.05 0.94
CA TYR A 566 -12.50 -21.89 -0.08
C TYR A 566 -12.02 -23.23 0.47
N THR A 567 -12.11 -24.25 -0.37
CA THR A 567 -11.41 -25.51 -0.19
C THR A 567 -10.09 -25.45 -0.95
N VAL A 568 -9.01 -25.88 -0.31
CA VAL A 568 -7.67 -26.00 -0.91
C VAL A 568 -7.38 -27.47 -1.16
N THR A 569 -7.11 -27.85 -2.40
CA THR A 569 -6.64 -29.20 -2.74
C THR A 569 -5.26 -29.13 -3.36
N VAL A 570 -4.34 -30.01 -2.93
CA VAL A 570 -2.93 -29.99 -3.35
C VAL A 570 -2.55 -31.36 -3.90
N LYS A 571 -1.69 -31.38 -4.92
CA LYS A 571 -1.11 -32.58 -5.51
C LYS A 571 0.36 -32.36 -5.84
N ALA A 572 1.23 -33.26 -5.37
CA ALA A 572 2.62 -33.31 -5.80
C ALA A 572 2.73 -33.76 -7.26
N LEU A 573 3.53 -33.04 -8.06
CA LEU A 573 3.80 -33.38 -9.45
C LEU A 573 5.20 -33.96 -9.65
N GLY A 574 6.18 -33.49 -8.87
CA GLY A 574 7.56 -33.98 -8.89
C GLY A 574 8.58 -32.90 -9.21
N VAL A 575 9.68 -33.28 -9.85
CA VAL A 575 10.84 -32.41 -10.15
C VAL A 575 10.95 -32.17 -11.65
N GLY A 576 11.19 -30.92 -12.06
CA GLY A 576 11.36 -30.57 -13.48
C GLY A 576 11.42 -29.06 -13.72
N MET A 577 10.77 -28.61 -14.80
CA MET A 577 10.71 -27.20 -15.20
C MET A 577 9.35 -26.81 -15.81
N LEU A 578 9.15 -25.52 -16.08
CA LEU A 578 7.99 -25.05 -16.86
C LEU A 578 8.36 -24.94 -18.34
N SER A 579 7.58 -25.59 -19.20
CA SER A 579 7.63 -25.48 -20.65
C SER A 579 6.26 -25.01 -21.16
N ASN A 580 6.20 -23.85 -21.83
CA ASN A 580 4.95 -23.20 -22.24
C ASN A 580 3.92 -23.10 -21.10
N ASN A 581 4.36 -22.65 -19.91
CA ASN A 581 3.56 -22.55 -18.68
C ASN A 581 2.95 -23.87 -18.18
N LYS A 582 3.44 -25.02 -18.66
CA LYS A 582 3.05 -26.34 -18.16
C LYS A 582 4.24 -27.05 -17.53
N PHE A 583 3.97 -27.85 -16.50
CA PHE A 583 4.98 -28.69 -15.88
C PHE A 583 5.51 -29.73 -16.88
N ASP A 584 6.82 -29.76 -17.04
CA ASP A 584 7.59 -30.76 -17.79
C ASP A 584 8.64 -31.36 -16.84
N GLY A 585 8.40 -32.58 -16.38
CA GLY A 585 9.19 -33.20 -15.32
C GLY A 585 8.75 -34.62 -15.00
N LYS A 586 9.30 -35.17 -13.92
CA LYS A 586 9.02 -36.53 -13.46
C LYS A 586 8.51 -36.52 -12.03
N GLU A 587 7.56 -37.41 -11.77
CA GLU A 587 7.09 -37.68 -10.41
C GLU A 587 8.25 -38.17 -9.53
N ASP A 588 8.33 -37.65 -8.30
CA ASP A 588 9.31 -38.05 -7.29
C ASP A 588 8.57 -38.44 -6.02
N THR A 589 8.63 -39.72 -5.66
CA THR A 589 7.93 -40.27 -4.49
C THR A 589 8.48 -39.76 -3.16
N ARG A 590 9.67 -39.12 -3.16
CA ARG A 590 10.31 -38.54 -1.98
C ARG A 590 9.89 -37.09 -1.75
N PHE A 591 9.19 -36.49 -2.71
CA PHE A 591 8.70 -35.12 -2.64
C PHE A 591 7.21 -35.11 -2.33
N HIS A 592 6.82 -34.30 -1.35
CA HIS A 592 5.46 -34.23 -0.87
C HIS A 592 4.96 -32.79 -0.77
N CYS A 593 3.65 -32.63 -0.97
CA CYS A 593 2.94 -31.41 -0.66
C CYS A 593 1.59 -31.70 -0.03
N GLU A 594 1.28 -30.98 1.04
CA GLU A 594 0.05 -31.17 1.81
C GLU A 594 -0.54 -29.83 2.25
N TRP A 595 -1.86 -29.74 2.25
CA TRP A 595 -2.59 -28.62 2.86
C TRP A 595 -2.74 -28.84 4.36
N ASN A 596 -2.25 -27.90 5.16
CA ASN A 596 -2.44 -27.90 6.61
C ASN A 596 -3.46 -26.83 7.00
N GLU A 597 -4.65 -27.26 7.43
CA GLU A 597 -5.75 -26.38 7.81
C GLU A 597 -5.45 -25.50 9.03
N ASN A 598 -4.69 -26.01 10.00
CA ASN A 598 -4.35 -25.27 11.22
C ASN A 598 -3.39 -24.12 10.94
N LEU A 599 -2.40 -24.36 10.07
CA LEU A 599 -1.46 -23.33 9.61
C LEU A 599 -2.06 -22.41 8.56
N LYS A 600 -3.09 -22.88 7.85
CA LYS A 600 -3.58 -22.28 6.61
C LYS A 600 -2.46 -22.14 5.58
N LYS A 601 -1.58 -23.16 5.50
CA LYS A 601 -0.44 -23.20 4.58
C LYS A 601 -0.39 -24.53 3.84
N VAL A 602 0.11 -24.50 2.61
CA VAL A 602 0.62 -25.68 1.92
C VAL A 602 2.05 -25.93 2.39
N LEU A 603 2.34 -27.14 2.85
CA LEU A 603 3.67 -27.59 3.25
C LEU A 603 4.28 -28.34 2.08
N LEU A 604 5.52 -28.02 1.73
CA LEU A 604 6.30 -28.77 0.76
C LEU A 604 7.57 -29.28 1.44
N TRP A 605 7.91 -30.55 1.28
CA TRP A 605 9.12 -31.13 1.86
C TRP A 605 9.60 -32.35 1.08
N ARG A 606 10.83 -32.78 1.41
CA ARG A 606 11.44 -34.01 0.90
C ARG A 606 11.78 -34.97 2.02
N THR A 607 11.79 -36.28 1.74
CA THR A 607 12.15 -37.33 2.72
C THR A 607 13.61 -37.78 2.63
N ASP A 608 14.36 -37.30 1.63
CA ASP A 608 15.66 -37.82 1.21
C ASP A 608 16.83 -36.85 1.40
N ASP A 609 16.60 -35.69 2.04
CA ASP A 609 17.60 -34.66 2.35
C ASP A 609 18.27 -34.02 1.10
N ALA A 610 17.82 -34.36 -0.11
CA ALA A 610 18.42 -33.82 -1.32
C ALA A 610 18.06 -32.34 -1.52
N PRO A 611 19.03 -31.45 -1.82
CA PRO A 611 18.72 -30.13 -2.33
C PRO A 611 18.20 -30.21 -3.76
N THR A 612 17.48 -29.17 -4.20
CA THR A 612 16.97 -29.09 -5.58
C THR A 612 18.12 -29.08 -6.58
N PRO A 613 18.08 -29.91 -7.64
CA PRO A 613 19.09 -29.90 -8.70
C PRO A 613 19.17 -28.56 -9.45
N THR A 614 20.38 -28.17 -9.87
CA THR A 614 20.58 -26.95 -10.66
C THR A 614 19.78 -26.98 -11.95
N GLY A 615 18.91 -25.98 -12.15
CA GLY A 615 18.10 -25.82 -13.36
C GLY A 615 16.72 -26.49 -13.28
N GLU A 616 16.43 -27.22 -12.20
CA GLU A 616 15.14 -27.84 -11.93
C GLU A 616 14.47 -27.19 -10.70
N ASN A 617 13.19 -27.48 -10.49
CA ASN A 617 12.42 -27.11 -9.30
C ASN A 617 11.45 -28.23 -8.94
N GLU A 618 10.97 -28.22 -7.70
CA GLU A 618 9.86 -29.05 -7.24
C GLU A 618 8.52 -28.39 -7.55
N PHE A 619 7.54 -29.18 -8.02
CA PHE A 619 6.24 -28.67 -8.46
C PHE A 619 5.09 -29.32 -7.73
N CYS A 620 4.22 -28.49 -7.14
CA CYS A 620 2.93 -28.90 -6.63
C CYS A 620 1.80 -28.15 -7.31
N SER A 621 0.79 -28.87 -7.76
CA SER A 621 -0.46 -28.26 -8.20
C SER A 621 -1.32 -27.98 -6.98
N TYR A 622 -1.92 -26.80 -6.92
CA TYR A 622 -2.92 -26.45 -5.92
C TYR A 622 -4.15 -25.86 -6.61
N THR A 623 -5.33 -26.16 -6.07
CA THR A 623 -6.61 -25.65 -6.57
C THR A 623 -7.38 -25.00 -5.44
N LEU A 624 -7.82 -23.77 -5.69
CA LEU A 624 -8.79 -23.05 -4.88
C LEU A 624 -10.17 -23.32 -5.45
N THR A 625 -11.10 -23.81 -4.63
CA THR A 625 -12.51 -24.00 -5.02
C THR A 625 -13.41 -23.23 -4.08
N LEU A 626 -14.24 -22.33 -4.61
CA LEU A 626 -15.21 -21.59 -3.82
C LEU A 626 -16.28 -22.57 -3.30
N LYS A 627 -16.51 -22.58 -1.98
CA LYS A 627 -17.51 -23.44 -1.36
C LYS A 627 -18.92 -22.98 -1.71
N ASN A 628 -19.81 -23.94 -1.92
CA ASN A 628 -21.25 -23.72 -2.16
C ASN A 628 -21.58 -22.88 -3.40
N ALA A 629 -20.68 -22.80 -4.38
CA ALA A 629 -20.93 -22.14 -5.66
C ALA A 629 -21.62 -23.09 -6.65
N ASP A 630 -22.66 -22.60 -7.33
CA ASP A 630 -23.31 -23.25 -8.46
C ASP A 630 -23.47 -22.24 -9.61
N PRO A 631 -22.76 -22.41 -10.75
CA PRO A 631 -21.80 -23.49 -11.04
C PRO A 631 -20.54 -23.42 -10.15
N VAL A 632 -19.78 -24.52 -10.12
CA VAL A 632 -18.51 -24.61 -9.37
C VAL A 632 -17.53 -23.56 -9.90
N ILE A 633 -16.96 -22.75 -8.99
CA ILE A 633 -15.92 -21.77 -9.29
C ILE A 633 -14.61 -22.27 -8.68
N SER A 634 -13.62 -22.55 -9.53
CA SER A 634 -12.29 -23.04 -9.12
C SER A 634 -11.18 -22.48 -9.99
N SER A 635 -9.96 -22.41 -9.48
CA SER A 635 -8.76 -22.04 -10.24
C SER A 635 -7.53 -22.83 -9.77
N THR A 636 -6.68 -23.26 -10.71
CA THR A 636 -5.56 -24.19 -10.46
C THR A 636 -4.19 -23.65 -10.91
N ALA A 637 -3.22 -23.61 -10.01
CA ALA A 637 -1.86 -23.17 -10.34
C ALA A 637 -0.77 -24.04 -9.71
N TYR A 638 0.49 -23.68 -9.96
CA TYR A 638 1.67 -24.35 -9.43
C TYR A 638 2.32 -23.58 -8.28
N ILE A 639 2.74 -24.31 -7.26
CA ILE A 639 3.77 -23.89 -6.31
C ILE A 639 5.09 -24.48 -6.81
N VAL A 640 6.05 -23.61 -7.09
CA VAL A 640 7.39 -23.94 -7.59
C VAL A 640 8.37 -23.81 -6.42
N GLY A 641 8.69 -24.95 -5.81
CA GLY A 641 9.57 -25.07 -4.65
C GLY A 641 11.04 -25.21 -5.03
N SER A 642 11.91 -24.70 -4.18
CA SER A 642 13.35 -25.00 -4.18
C SER A 642 13.84 -25.25 -2.76
N PHE A 643 14.53 -26.36 -2.56
CA PHE A 643 15.15 -26.80 -1.33
C PHE A 643 16.65 -26.56 -1.36
N ILE A 644 17.12 -25.72 -0.44
CA ILE A 644 18.52 -25.43 -0.18
C ILE A 644 18.88 -25.85 1.24
N ASN A 645 20.15 -26.14 1.46
CA ASN A 645 20.69 -26.27 2.81
C ASN A 645 20.67 -24.92 3.53
N ILE A 646 20.17 -24.88 4.76
CA ILE A 646 20.24 -23.72 5.65
C ILE A 646 21.46 -23.87 6.55
N PRO A 647 22.53 -23.06 6.34
CA PRO A 647 23.73 -23.18 7.15
C PRO A 647 23.47 -22.88 8.64
N PRO A 648 24.32 -23.40 9.53
CA PRO A 648 24.21 -23.16 10.95
C PRO A 648 24.46 -21.69 11.26
N THR A 649 24.06 -21.27 12.45
CA THR A 649 24.40 -19.94 12.99
C THR A 649 25.37 -20.09 14.15
N ALA A 650 26.38 -19.22 14.22
CA ALA A 650 27.32 -19.15 15.33
C ALA A 650 27.14 -17.82 16.08
N ALA A 651 27.01 -17.89 17.40
CA ALA A 651 26.83 -16.75 18.27
C ALA A 651 28.16 -16.29 18.89
N ASP A 652 28.22 -14.99 19.21
CA ASP A 652 29.30 -14.45 20.01
C ASP A 652 29.18 -14.91 21.47
N ALA A 653 30.31 -15.11 22.13
CA ALA A 653 30.33 -15.46 23.54
C ALA A 653 31.52 -14.85 24.27
N THR A 654 31.35 -14.60 25.57
CA THR A 654 32.42 -14.17 26.46
C THR A 654 32.74 -15.29 27.43
N LEU A 655 34.01 -15.64 27.54
CA LEU A 655 34.55 -16.65 28.43
C LEU A 655 35.61 -16.03 29.32
N ASN A 656 35.60 -16.38 30.61
CA ASN A 656 36.56 -15.87 31.57
C ASN A 656 37.76 -16.82 31.70
N ILE A 657 38.97 -16.25 31.66
CA ILE A 657 40.21 -16.97 31.96
C ILE A 657 40.89 -16.36 33.18
N GLU A 658 41.37 -17.23 34.07
CA GLU A 658 42.00 -16.81 35.32
C GLU A 658 43.45 -16.37 35.09
N ALA A 659 43.79 -15.17 35.55
CA ALA A 659 45.16 -14.67 35.50
C ALA A 659 46.13 -15.57 36.27
N GLY A 660 47.29 -15.86 35.68
CA GLY A 660 48.31 -16.70 36.32
C GLY A 660 48.05 -18.21 36.25
N SER A 661 46.91 -18.64 35.72
CA SER A 661 46.57 -20.06 35.62
C SER A 661 47.30 -20.76 34.47
N THR A 662 47.80 -21.97 34.73
CA THR A 662 48.32 -22.90 33.72
C THR A 662 47.26 -23.88 33.24
N LYS A 663 46.05 -23.85 33.82
CA LYS A 663 44.99 -24.79 33.50
C LYS A 663 44.31 -24.40 32.18
N PRO A 664 44.19 -25.31 31.20
CA PRO A 664 43.39 -25.06 30.01
C PRO A 664 41.91 -24.90 30.39
N LEU A 665 41.23 -23.98 29.70
CA LEU A 665 39.78 -23.83 29.75
C LEU A 665 39.18 -24.77 28.71
N ASP A 666 38.34 -25.71 29.15
CA ASP A 666 37.51 -26.51 28.25
C ASP A 666 36.39 -25.61 27.70
N VAL A 667 36.31 -25.51 26.37
CA VAL A 667 35.33 -24.70 25.64
C VAL A 667 34.52 -25.62 24.74
N ASP A 668 33.21 -25.64 24.95
CA ASP A 668 32.27 -26.26 24.03
C ASP A 668 31.72 -25.17 23.11
N LEU A 669 32.29 -25.07 21.90
CA LEU A 669 31.88 -24.08 20.90
C LEU A 669 30.54 -24.42 20.24
N LEU A 670 30.12 -25.70 20.27
CA LEU A 670 28.84 -26.11 19.70
C LEU A 670 27.66 -25.61 20.54
N LYS A 671 27.87 -25.33 21.84
CA LYS A 671 26.88 -24.66 22.70
C LYS A 671 26.46 -23.28 22.17
N TYR A 672 27.32 -22.63 21.39
CA TYR A 672 27.08 -21.31 20.81
C TYR A 672 26.70 -21.38 19.34
N ALA A 673 26.41 -22.58 18.82
CA ALA A 673 25.97 -22.79 17.45
C ALA A 673 24.59 -23.46 17.39
N ASP A 674 23.81 -23.09 16.38
CA ASP A 674 22.48 -23.62 16.13
C ASP A 674 22.35 -24.02 14.65
N ASP A 675 22.03 -25.30 14.42
CA ASP A 675 21.76 -25.86 13.10
C ASP A 675 20.31 -26.37 12.97
N ASP A 676 19.40 -25.88 13.81
CA ASP A 676 18.00 -26.31 13.76
C ASP A 676 17.23 -25.56 12.64
N GLY A 677 17.94 -24.76 11.84
CA GLY A 677 17.38 -23.95 10.75
C GLY A 677 16.72 -24.78 9.65
N ASP A 678 17.26 -25.95 9.36
CA ASP A 678 16.67 -26.91 8.42
C ASP A 678 15.40 -27.60 8.99
N GLY A 679 15.12 -27.49 10.29
CA GLY A 679 13.97 -28.12 10.92
C GLY A 679 14.20 -29.58 11.32
N ASP A 680 13.12 -30.36 11.40
CA ASP A 680 13.15 -31.69 12.02
C ASP A 680 13.81 -32.75 11.13
N SER A 681 15.08 -33.06 11.39
CA SER A 681 15.83 -34.10 10.69
C SER A 681 15.32 -35.51 11.00
N ALA A 682 14.63 -35.73 12.13
CA ALA A 682 14.02 -37.03 12.44
C ALA A 682 12.83 -37.34 11.52
N ALA A 683 12.28 -36.34 10.83
CA ALA A 683 11.24 -36.52 9.82
C ALA A 683 11.78 -37.10 8.48
N LEU A 684 13.10 -37.18 8.30
CA LEU A 684 13.71 -37.83 7.13
C LEU A 684 13.50 -39.35 7.20
N THR A 685 13.01 -39.94 6.11
CA THR A 685 12.82 -41.40 6.03
C THR A 685 14.12 -42.09 5.63
N ASP A 686 14.90 -41.48 4.74
CA ASP A 686 16.13 -42.09 4.21
C ASP A 686 17.33 -41.88 5.14
N LYS A 687 17.29 -40.84 5.99
CA LYS A 687 18.35 -40.46 6.94
C LYS A 687 17.80 -39.96 8.29
N PRO A 688 17.03 -40.76 9.05
CA PRO A 688 16.40 -40.31 10.30
C PRO A 688 17.38 -39.94 11.42
N ASN A 689 18.64 -40.39 11.33
CA ASN A 689 19.70 -40.10 12.30
C ASN A 689 20.78 -39.17 11.70
N LYS A 690 20.38 -38.25 10.82
CA LYS A 690 21.31 -37.26 10.26
C LYS A 690 21.98 -36.50 11.41
N PRO A 691 23.33 -36.45 11.48
CA PRO A 691 24.01 -35.71 12.53
C PRO A 691 23.69 -34.22 12.40
N LYS A 692 23.70 -33.49 13.52
CA LYS A 692 23.45 -32.05 13.52
C LYS A 692 24.64 -31.27 12.97
N PHE A 693 25.85 -31.78 13.12
CA PHE A 693 27.06 -31.09 12.67
C PHE A 693 27.95 -32.02 11.83
N TYR A 694 28.94 -31.44 11.16
CA TYR A 694 29.80 -32.16 10.23
C TYR A 694 30.52 -33.36 10.87
N VAL A 695 30.31 -34.52 10.25
CA VAL A 695 31.04 -35.78 10.54
C VAL A 695 31.81 -36.17 9.28
N ASN A 696 33.11 -36.43 9.43
CA ASN A 696 33.96 -36.82 8.31
C ASN A 696 33.70 -38.25 7.83
N SER A 697 34.36 -38.66 6.74
CA SER A 697 34.22 -39.99 6.14
C SER A 697 34.57 -41.17 7.07
N ASN A 698 35.28 -40.91 8.17
CA ASN A 698 35.68 -41.92 9.16
C ASN A 698 34.73 -41.98 10.37
N GLY A 699 33.63 -41.22 10.34
CA GLY A 699 32.68 -41.15 11.46
C GLY A 699 33.13 -40.24 12.61
N VAL A 700 34.09 -39.34 12.38
CA VAL A 700 34.62 -38.42 13.40
C VAL A 700 33.97 -37.04 13.24
N GLU A 701 33.33 -36.53 14.29
CA GLU A 701 32.70 -35.21 14.33
C GLU A 701 33.79 -34.12 14.35
N LEU A 702 33.90 -33.34 13.27
CA LEU A 702 34.89 -32.27 13.12
C LEU A 702 34.28 -30.93 12.67
N PRO A 703 33.32 -30.36 13.42
CA PRO A 703 32.50 -29.27 12.91
C PRO A 703 33.09 -27.87 13.09
N ILE A 704 34.17 -27.70 13.86
CA ILE A 704 34.63 -26.36 14.24
C ILE A 704 35.85 -25.95 13.42
N ARG A 705 35.80 -24.80 12.73
CA ARG A 705 37.01 -24.14 12.20
C ARG A 705 37.33 -22.88 12.98
N ILE A 706 38.60 -22.69 13.31
CA ILE A 706 39.11 -21.46 13.92
C ILE A 706 39.83 -20.64 12.85
N SER A 707 39.40 -19.40 12.64
CA SER A 707 39.81 -18.59 11.48
C SER A 707 41.29 -18.18 11.51
N ALA A 708 41.85 -17.99 12.70
CA ALA A 708 43.26 -17.67 12.89
C ALA A 708 43.72 -18.02 14.31
N ASN A 709 44.89 -18.65 14.43
CA ASN A 709 45.58 -18.80 15.70
C ASN A 709 46.08 -17.42 16.17
N LEU A 710 45.70 -17.02 17.39
CA LEU A 710 46.31 -15.87 18.05
C LEU A 710 47.60 -16.35 18.71
N ASP A 711 48.76 -15.81 18.36
CA ASP A 711 50.05 -16.24 18.95
C ASP A 711 50.07 -16.31 20.50
N PRO A 712 49.41 -15.40 21.26
CA PRO A 712 49.35 -15.50 22.72
C PRO A 712 48.34 -16.54 23.26
N VAL A 713 47.50 -17.13 22.41
CA VAL A 713 46.48 -18.14 22.79
C VAL A 713 46.79 -19.47 22.10
N VAL A 714 46.93 -20.53 22.90
CA VAL A 714 47.09 -21.90 22.40
C VAL A 714 45.73 -22.58 22.44
N ILE A 715 45.27 -23.04 21.28
CA ILE A 715 44.03 -23.80 21.14
C ILE A 715 44.38 -25.22 20.70
N THR A 716 43.89 -26.20 21.46
CA THR A 716 44.07 -27.63 21.18
C THR A 716 42.72 -28.33 21.22
N SER A 717 42.58 -29.46 20.54
CA SER A 717 41.37 -30.28 20.58
C SER A 717 41.72 -31.76 20.67
N GLU A 718 40.77 -32.57 21.12
CA GLU A 718 40.90 -34.04 21.16
C GLU A 718 40.98 -34.63 19.74
N GLN A 719 40.28 -34.02 18.77
CA GLN A 719 40.20 -34.49 17.40
C GLN A 719 40.46 -33.33 16.42
N SER A 720 41.17 -33.61 15.33
CA SER A 720 41.39 -32.65 14.25
C SER A 720 41.53 -33.33 12.90
N GLY A 721 41.21 -32.61 11.83
CA GLY A 721 41.30 -33.09 10.46
C GLY A 721 40.97 -32.00 9.44
N PRO A 722 40.91 -32.32 8.14
CA PRO A 722 40.51 -31.36 7.12
C PRO A 722 39.03 -30.97 7.27
N CYS A 723 38.72 -29.70 7.02
CA CYS A 723 37.34 -29.20 6.92
C CYS A 723 36.60 -29.74 5.67
N PRO A 724 35.26 -29.63 5.61
CA PRO A 724 34.49 -30.11 4.45
C PRO A 724 34.66 -29.24 3.18
N GLY A 725 34.32 -29.84 2.04
CA GLY A 725 34.08 -29.14 0.78
C GLY A 725 35.25 -28.28 0.28
N ALA A 726 34.94 -27.05 -0.15
CA ALA A 726 35.90 -26.08 -0.67
C ALA A 726 36.91 -25.61 0.39
N ASP A 727 36.63 -25.86 1.67
CA ASP A 727 37.44 -25.45 2.80
C ASP A 727 38.38 -26.56 3.30
N SER A 728 38.53 -27.65 2.55
CA SER A 728 39.42 -28.80 2.89
C SER A 728 40.90 -28.45 3.13
N LYS A 729 41.35 -27.26 2.71
CA LYS A 729 42.68 -26.71 3.01
C LYS A 729 42.84 -26.24 4.46
N TYR A 730 41.74 -26.05 5.20
CA TYR A 730 41.74 -25.62 6.59
C TYR A 730 41.60 -26.82 7.54
N THR A 731 42.05 -26.63 8.77
CA THR A 731 41.88 -27.61 9.86
C THR A 731 40.58 -27.36 10.60
N CYS A 732 39.79 -28.41 10.73
CA CYS A 732 38.61 -28.47 11.56
C CYS A 732 38.87 -29.33 12.81
N TYR A 733 38.15 -29.01 13.88
CA TYR A 733 38.35 -29.52 15.22
C TYR A 733 37.06 -30.16 15.75
N GLY A 734 37.21 -31.15 16.62
CA GLY A 734 36.13 -31.86 17.28
C GLY A 734 36.54 -32.38 18.66
N GLY A 735 35.56 -32.91 19.40
CA GLY A 735 35.73 -33.26 20.82
C GLY A 735 35.95 -32.02 21.70
N LYS A 736 36.54 -32.21 22.88
CA LYS A 736 36.80 -31.07 23.78
C LYS A 736 37.84 -30.12 23.19
N VAL A 737 37.47 -28.86 23.03
CA VAL A 737 38.40 -27.78 22.65
C VAL A 737 38.95 -27.15 23.92
N GLN A 738 40.27 -27.03 24.01
CA GLN A 738 40.99 -26.46 25.13
C GLN A 738 41.68 -25.18 24.73
N VAL A 739 41.43 -24.12 25.48
CA VAL A 739 42.03 -22.80 25.27
C VAL A 739 42.90 -22.44 26.47
N LYS A 740 44.15 -22.05 26.22
CA LYS A 740 45.07 -21.57 27.27
C LYS A 740 45.90 -20.39 26.78
N LEU A 741 46.26 -19.49 27.68
CA LEU A 741 47.26 -18.47 27.39
C LEU A 741 48.63 -19.11 27.29
N ARG A 742 49.44 -18.66 26.33
CA ARG A 742 50.82 -19.15 26.16
C ARG A 742 51.72 -18.75 27.34
N SER A 743 51.41 -17.62 27.99
CA SER A 743 52.14 -17.11 29.16
C SER A 743 51.20 -16.86 30.34
N THR A 744 51.55 -17.37 31.52
CA THR A 744 50.82 -17.10 32.78
C THR A 744 50.98 -15.67 33.27
N LEU A 745 51.94 -14.92 32.71
CA LEU A 745 52.15 -13.50 33.03
C LEU A 745 51.27 -12.57 32.21
N ASP A 746 50.64 -13.08 31.15
CA ASP A 746 49.85 -12.29 30.21
C ASP A 746 48.56 -11.76 30.88
N PRO A 747 48.41 -10.43 31.03
CA PRO A 747 47.21 -9.86 31.64
C PRO A 747 46.09 -9.60 30.62
N PHE A 748 46.34 -9.69 29.31
CA PHE A 748 45.43 -9.15 28.31
C PHE A 748 44.25 -10.09 28.01
N SER A 749 43.17 -9.47 27.52
CA SER A 749 41.98 -10.16 26.99
C SER A 749 42.11 -10.32 25.48
N TYR A 750 41.57 -11.42 24.94
CA TYR A 750 41.75 -11.81 23.54
C TYR A 750 40.42 -12.09 22.85
N LYS A 751 40.40 -12.02 21.51
CA LYS A 751 39.24 -12.39 20.71
C LYS A 751 39.64 -13.27 19.56
N PHE A 752 39.08 -14.47 19.46
CA PHE A 752 39.26 -15.34 18.30
C PHE A 752 37.93 -15.61 17.60
N LYS A 753 38.02 -15.90 16.31
CA LYS A 753 36.87 -16.12 15.43
C LYS A 753 36.74 -17.61 15.13
N TYR A 754 35.50 -18.09 15.06
CA TYR A 754 35.19 -19.47 14.74
C TYR A 754 34.02 -19.58 13.77
N TYR A 755 33.97 -20.71 13.09
CA TYR A 755 32.90 -21.16 12.20
C TYR A 755 32.49 -22.57 12.59
N VAL A 756 31.22 -22.90 12.41
CA VAL A 756 30.68 -24.25 12.61
C VAL A 756 30.14 -24.77 11.28
N TYR A 757 30.37 -26.03 10.97
CA TYR A 757 29.85 -26.69 9.78
C TYR A 757 28.71 -27.64 10.13
N ASP A 758 27.63 -27.57 9.35
CA ASP A 758 26.54 -28.55 9.40
C ASP A 758 26.95 -29.89 8.79
N ALA A 759 26.03 -30.85 8.85
CA ALA A 759 26.25 -32.18 8.27
C ALA A 759 26.41 -32.19 6.74
N ASP A 760 25.98 -31.14 6.03
CA ASP A 760 26.16 -30.99 4.58
C ASP A 760 27.46 -30.25 4.21
N GLY A 761 28.19 -29.78 5.22
CA GLY A 761 29.46 -29.10 5.08
C GLY A 761 29.35 -27.62 4.73
N ALA A 762 28.21 -26.96 4.95
CA ALA A 762 28.11 -25.50 4.84
C ALA A 762 28.55 -24.82 6.14
N ALA A 763 29.30 -23.73 5.99
CA ALA A 763 29.82 -22.96 7.12
C ALA A 763 28.78 -21.98 7.65
N SER A 764 28.77 -21.82 8.97
CA SER A 764 28.01 -20.77 9.65
C SER A 764 28.47 -19.36 9.30
N ASN A 765 27.74 -18.36 9.79
CA ASN A 765 28.32 -17.02 9.98
C ASN A 765 29.53 -17.09 10.94
N GLU A 766 30.36 -16.05 10.92
CA GLU A 766 31.47 -15.92 11.87
C GLU A 766 30.93 -15.63 13.27
N GLY A 767 31.37 -16.41 14.26
CA GLY A 767 31.18 -16.13 15.68
C GLY A 767 32.47 -15.65 16.34
N ILE A 768 32.37 -14.82 17.37
CA ILE A 768 33.50 -14.24 18.11
C ILE A 768 33.49 -14.71 19.55
N ILE A 769 34.58 -15.35 19.98
CA ILE A 769 34.84 -15.66 21.38
C ILE A 769 35.73 -14.59 21.99
N SER A 770 35.21 -13.87 22.98
CA SER A 770 35.97 -12.94 23.81
C SER A 770 36.48 -13.65 25.06
N LEU A 771 37.78 -13.84 25.16
CA LEU A 771 38.48 -14.36 26.33
C LEU A 771 38.81 -13.19 27.26
N GLU A 772 37.99 -12.97 28.28
CA GLU A 772 38.21 -11.95 29.29
C GLU A 772 39.13 -12.47 30.40
N ASN A 773 40.29 -11.84 30.53
CA ASN A 773 41.29 -12.20 31.52
C ASN A 773 41.03 -11.44 32.83
N SER A 774 40.91 -12.17 33.95
CA SER A 774 40.68 -11.57 35.27
C SER A 774 41.79 -10.60 35.69
N GLY A 775 42.98 -10.69 35.07
CA GLY A 775 44.11 -9.77 35.26
C GLY A 775 43.87 -8.34 34.75
N THR A 776 42.88 -8.14 33.86
CA THR A 776 42.44 -6.84 33.33
C THR A 776 41.08 -6.36 33.81
N ALA A 777 40.40 -7.11 34.69
CA ALA A 777 39.12 -6.70 35.26
C ALA A 777 39.25 -5.40 36.07
N ALA A 778 38.18 -4.60 36.17
CA ALA A 778 38.20 -3.27 36.82
C ALA A 778 38.72 -3.27 38.27
N ASN A 779 38.69 -4.42 38.95
CA ASN A 779 39.15 -4.61 40.33
C ASN A 779 40.52 -5.31 40.44
N SER A 780 41.24 -5.49 39.32
CA SER A 780 42.55 -6.15 39.31
C SER A 780 43.67 -5.18 39.76
N PRO A 781 44.64 -5.63 40.59
CA PRO A 781 45.78 -4.81 41.02
C PRO A 781 46.70 -4.38 39.86
N ARG A 782 46.51 -4.93 38.66
CA ARG A 782 47.28 -4.58 37.45
C ARG A 782 46.70 -3.40 36.65
N VAL A 783 45.46 -2.97 36.91
CA VAL A 783 44.85 -1.79 36.25
C VAL A 783 45.41 -0.48 36.85
N SER A 784 45.93 -0.49 38.08
CA SER A 784 46.45 0.68 38.78
C SER A 784 47.98 0.89 38.69
N GLY A 785 48.66 0.27 37.72
CA GLY A 785 50.13 0.19 37.69
C GLY A 785 50.82 0.71 36.42
N GLY A 786 50.16 1.50 35.57
CA GLY A 786 50.74 2.07 34.35
C GLY A 786 51.12 3.54 34.53
N GLY A 787 52.41 3.85 34.67
CA GLY A 787 52.91 5.22 34.84
C GLY A 787 52.55 6.12 33.66
N SER A 788 51.69 7.10 33.88
CA SER A 788 51.46 8.20 32.94
C SER A 788 52.75 9.04 32.83
N PHE A 789 53.24 9.25 31.61
CA PHE A 789 54.27 10.25 31.33
C PHE A 789 53.76 11.65 31.69
N GLY A 790 54.08 12.12 32.89
CA GLY A 790 53.78 13.49 33.31
C GLY A 790 54.70 14.49 32.58
N TRP A 791 54.13 15.62 32.16
CA TRP A 791 54.79 16.75 31.49
C TRP A 791 56.15 17.19 32.10
N LEU A 792 56.35 16.97 33.41
CA LEU A 792 57.59 17.26 34.11
C LEU A 792 58.81 16.45 33.61
N SER A 793 58.58 15.25 33.05
CA SER A 793 59.63 14.42 32.44
C SER A 793 60.14 14.97 31.09
N VAL A 794 59.30 15.72 30.36
CA VAL A 794 59.69 16.43 29.13
C VAL A 794 60.56 17.65 29.45
N MET A 795 60.28 18.36 30.55
CA MET A 795 61.12 19.48 31.00
C MET A 795 62.52 19.04 31.45
N GLY A 796 62.64 17.86 32.05
CA GLY A 796 63.95 17.27 32.40
C GLY A 796 64.83 16.97 31.18
N LEU A 797 64.24 16.55 30.06
CA LEU A 797 64.95 16.26 28.81
C LEU A 797 65.39 17.53 28.06
N ILE A 798 64.60 18.61 28.12
CA ILE A 798 64.98 19.92 27.56
C ILE A 798 66.13 20.55 28.37
N GLY A 799 66.13 20.40 29.70
CA GLY A 799 67.24 20.82 30.57
C GLY A 799 68.57 20.10 30.27
N LEU A 800 68.52 18.79 29.99
CA LEU A 800 69.68 17.99 29.60
C LEU A 800 70.21 18.29 28.19
N ALA A 801 69.32 18.65 27.25
CA ALA A 801 69.69 19.11 25.92
C ALA A 801 70.34 20.51 25.94
N GLY A 802 69.84 21.42 26.78
CA GLY A 802 70.43 22.76 27.00
C GLY A 802 71.82 22.70 27.64
N TYR A 803 72.00 21.83 28.63
CA TYR A 803 73.30 21.64 29.30
C TYR A 803 74.36 21.02 28.36
N ARG A 804 73.99 20.09 27.48
CA ARG A 804 74.90 19.54 26.46
C ARG A 804 75.30 20.58 25.40
N ARG A 805 74.42 21.49 25.00
CA ARG A 805 74.73 22.56 24.03
C ARG A 805 75.66 23.63 24.60
N MET A 806 75.52 23.98 25.88
CA MET A 806 76.46 24.90 26.55
C MET A 806 77.86 24.33 26.75
N LYS A 807 78.01 23.01 26.89
CA LYS A 807 79.33 22.35 27.02
C LYS A 807 80.07 22.22 25.67
N MET A 808 79.37 22.28 24.54
CA MET A 808 79.96 22.23 23.20
C MET A 808 80.43 23.60 22.67
N ASN A 809 79.90 24.72 23.17
CA ASN A 809 80.34 26.08 22.80
C ASN A 809 81.50 26.64 23.66
N LYS A 810 82.11 25.83 24.52
CA LYS A 810 83.35 26.19 25.27
C LYS A 810 84.62 25.56 24.69
N LYS A 811 84.55 25.03 23.46
CA LYS A 811 85.71 24.69 22.62
C LYS A 811 85.49 25.23 21.20
N ALA A 812 85.57 26.56 21.09
CA ALA A 812 85.98 27.32 19.91
C ALA A 812 86.84 28.47 20.42
#